data_AF-A0A6D2IMM0-F1
#
_entry.id   AF-A0A6D2IMM0-F1
#
_cell.length_a   1.000
_cell.length_b   1.000
_cell.length_c   1.000
_cell.angle_alpha   90.00
_cell.angle_beta   90.00
_cell.angle_gamma   90.00
#
_symmetry.space_group_name_H-M   'P 1'
#
loop_
_entity.id
_entity.type
_entity.pdbx_description
1 polymer ?
#
loop_
_entity_poly.entity_id
_entity_poly.type
_entity_poly.pdbx_seq_one_letter_code
_entity_poly.pdbx_strand_id
1 'polypeptide(L)'
;MCSSRVSRLLPLLFFFCCWSSAFAQDAITNPVEVRALRAIKDSLNDPVRRLRNWRGGDPCSSNWTGVLCSNSSLDDGYLHVQELQLFSMNLSGSLSPELGRLTRLTILDFMWNKITGSIPKEIGNIKSLELLLLNGNLLTGNLPEELGFLPNLDRIQIDENRISGPLPKSFANLNKTKHFHMNNNSISGQIPPELGSLPSIVHILLDNNNLSGYLPPELSNMPNLLILQLDNNHFDGTTIPPSYGNMSKLLKMSLRNCSLQGPMPDLSSIPNLGYLDLSRNQLNGSIPTGKLSDSITTIDLSNNSLTGTIPTTLSGLPRLQKLSVANNDLSGSIPSSIYQDRVLNSTETLIVDLRNNRFSNISGRSDPRPNVTIWLQGNPLCSVGNLLQFCGALTEEDKNQGPTNTTTTCSDCPPPYEFSPDTLRRCFCAAPLLVGYRLKSPGFSDFVPYVSEFEQYITSGLSLNLNQLRIDSFRWQKGPRLRMYLKFFPVFGSNANNSFIFNRSEVRRIRGMFTGWNIRDENLFGPYELMNFTLLDVYRDVFPEVSSSGVSKGALVGIILGSVAAAITLTAIIALIILRKRMKGYTAVTRRKRSSKASLKIEGVKSFTYAEMALATDNFNSSTQIGQGGYGKVYKGTLGDGTVVAIKRAQEGSLQGEREFLTEIELLSRLHHRNLVALLGFCDEEGEQMLVYEYMENGTLRDNISVKLEEPLDFAMRMRIALGSAKGILYLHTEANPPIFHRDIKASNILLDSRFIAKVADFGLSRLAPVPDMEGISPHHVSTVVKGTPGYLDPEYFLTHQLTDKSDVYSLGVVFLELLTGMHPITHGKNIVREVNIAYQSGSILSVVDKRMSSVPPECIEKFATLALRCCREETDARPSMAEVVRELEIIWELMPESHTAKTAYPSETTSQPSSSSSIMKNPNPYTSMDVSGSDLVSGVVPSLAPR
;
A
#
# COMPACT_ATOMS: atom_id res chain seq x y z
N MET A 1 35.53 88.07 10.50
CA MET A 1 34.18 87.54 10.81
C MET A 1 34.05 86.17 10.14
N CYS A 2 33.82 85.13 10.97
CA CYS A 2 33.36 83.76 10.67
C CYS A 2 33.86 83.11 9.36
N SER A 3 34.91 82.29 9.30
CA SER A 3 35.35 81.12 10.08
C SER A 3 34.30 80.04 10.35
N SER A 4 34.47 78.94 9.60
CA SER A 4 34.28 77.54 9.95
C SER A 4 33.13 77.13 10.89
N ARG A 5 32.16 76.42 10.30
CA ARG A 5 31.35 75.30 10.83
C ARG A 5 30.23 75.16 9.80
N VAL A 6 30.22 74.16 8.92
CA VAL A 6 29.20 73.09 8.94
C VAL A 6 29.57 71.94 7.96
N SER A 7 30.81 71.84 7.46
CA SER A 7 31.20 70.79 6.49
C SER A 7 31.95 69.57 7.07
N ARG A 8 31.85 69.30 8.39
CA ARG A 8 32.50 68.12 9.02
C ARG A 8 31.62 67.35 10.02
N LEU A 9 30.32 67.25 9.78
CA LEU A 9 29.41 66.47 10.63
C LEU A 9 28.53 65.43 9.90
N LEU A 10 28.60 65.33 8.57
CA LEU A 10 27.89 64.26 7.85
C LEU A 10 28.62 62.90 7.75
N PRO A 11 29.97 62.77 7.81
CA PRO A 11 30.58 61.44 7.77
C PRO A 11 30.63 60.74 9.13
N LEU A 12 30.46 61.47 10.24
CA LEU A 12 30.54 60.92 11.61
C LEU A 12 29.21 60.35 12.11
N LEU A 13 28.07 60.80 11.58
CA LEU A 13 26.75 60.20 11.85
C LEU A 13 26.52 58.90 11.08
N PHE A 14 27.17 58.71 9.93
CA PHE A 14 27.12 57.45 9.19
C PHE A 14 28.03 56.35 9.76
N PHE A 15 29.13 56.73 10.42
CA PHE A 15 30.02 55.77 11.08
C PHE A 15 29.56 55.35 12.49
N PHE A 16 28.80 56.19 13.21
CA PHE A 16 28.27 55.83 14.55
C PHE A 16 26.96 55.04 14.52
N CYS A 17 26.17 55.09 13.44
CA CYS A 17 24.99 54.23 13.27
C CYS A 17 25.33 52.78 12.87
N CYS A 18 26.59 52.48 12.53
CA CYS A 18 27.01 51.10 12.24
C CYS A 18 27.49 50.33 13.47
N TRP A 19 27.73 50.97 14.62
CA TRP A 19 28.31 50.33 15.81
C TRP A 19 27.46 50.52 17.09
N SER A 20 26.15 50.68 16.95
CA SER A 20 25.22 50.72 18.10
C SER A 20 23.84 50.13 17.82
N SER A 21 23.73 49.30 16.78
CA SER A 21 22.74 48.23 16.76
C SER A 21 23.49 46.94 17.05
N ALA A 22 23.63 46.63 18.35
CA ALA A 22 23.57 45.24 18.77
C ALA A 22 22.19 44.74 18.33
N PHE A 23 22.05 44.44 17.04
CA PHE A 23 20.97 43.62 16.55
C PHE A 23 21.09 42.34 17.37
N ALA A 24 20.06 42.03 18.14
CA ALA A 24 19.85 40.67 18.57
C ALA A 24 19.97 39.83 17.29
N GLN A 25 21.08 39.10 17.13
CA GLN A 25 21.20 38.13 16.06
C GLN A 25 20.13 37.10 16.38
N ASP A 26 19.05 37.10 15.61
CA ASP A 26 18.09 36.01 15.65
C ASP A 26 18.91 34.71 15.49
N ALA A 27 18.78 33.83 16.47
CA ALA A 27 19.55 32.59 16.51
C ALA A 27 19.28 31.80 15.22
N ILE A 28 20.35 31.44 14.49
CA ILE A 28 20.27 30.74 13.21
C ILE A 28 20.50 29.23 13.38
N THR A 29 19.90 28.43 12.50
CA THR A 29 20.11 26.98 12.48
C THR A 29 21.54 26.65 12.05
N ASN A 30 22.12 25.59 12.62
CA ASN A 30 23.46 25.13 12.25
C ASN A 30 23.56 24.88 10.71
N PRO A 31 24.50 25.52 9.98
CA PRO A 31 24.57 25.45 8.52
C PRO A 31 24.77 24.04 7.95
N VAL A 32 25.32 23.11 8.73
CA VAL A 32 25.43 21.70 8.34
C VAL A 32 24.05 21.04 8.31
N GLU A 33 23.23 21.28 9.33
CA GLU A 33 21.87 20.74 9.43
C GLU A 33 20.95 21.37 8.39
N VAL A 34 21.12 22.66 8.08
CA VAL A 34 20.38 23.32 6.98
C VAL A 34 20.65 22.62 5.64
N ARG A 35 21.91 22.28 5.35
CA ARG A 35 22.28 21.54 4.13
C ARG A 35 21.71 20.12 4.15
N ALA A 36 21.77 19.44 5.30
CA ALA A 36 21.23 18.11 5.47
C ALA A 36 19.70 18.08 5.24
N LEU A 37 18.94 19.02 5.83
CA LEU A 37 17.50 19.15 5.63
C LEU A 37 17.14 19.41 4.16
N ARG A 38 17.93 20.21 3.44
CA ARG A 38 17.72 20.41 1.99
C ARG A 38 17.97 19.13 1.21
N ALA A 39 19.03 18.40 1.51
CA ALA A 39 19.30 17.11 0.88
C ALA A 39 18.23 16.05 1.21
N ILE A 40 17.71 16.04 2.43
CA ILE A 40 16.56 15.22 2.84
C ILE A 40 15.34 15.62 2.02
N LYS A 41 15.06 16.91 1.85
CA LYS A 41 13.96 17.37 0.99
C LYS A 41 14.09 16.84 -0.43
N ASP A 42 15.29 16.93 -0.99
CA ASP A 42 15.55 16.57 -2.38
C ASP A 42 15.52 15.04 -2.60
N SER A 43 15.70 14.23 -1.55
CA SER A 43 15.48 12.77 -1.60
C SER A 43 14.00 12.37 -1.49
N LEU A 44 13.13 13.32 -1.15
CA LEU A 44 11.70 13.09 -0.95
C LEU A 44 10.87 13.65 -2.12
N ASN A 45 9.89 12.88 -2.52
CA ASN A 45 8.83 13.34 -3.41
C ASN A 45 7.58 13.70 -2.59
N ASP A 46 7.19 14.96 -2.66
CA ASP A 46 6.12 15.60 -1.89
C ASP A 46 4.99 16.08 -2.82
N PRO A 47 4.12 15.17 -3.30
CA PRO A 47 3.11 15.48 -4.30
C PRO A 47 2.04 16.47 -3.80
N VAL A 48 1.80 16.50 -2.48
CA VAL A 48 0.80 17.39 -1.85
C VAL A 48 1.44 18.70 -1.36
N ARG A 49 2.74 18.89 -1.60
CA ARG A 49 3.51 20.10 -1.23
C ARG A 49 3.44 20.43 0.28
N ARG A 50 3.42 19.41 1.14
CA ARG A 50 3.42 19.56 2.62
C ARG A 50 4.70 20.21 3.15
N LEU A 51 5.82 19.99 2.46
CA LEU A 51 7.14 20.52 2.78
C LEU A 51 7.47 21.79 1.97
N ARG A 52 6.47 22.52 1.46
CA ARG A 52 6.70 23.69 0.58
C ARG A 52 7.57 24.78 1.21
N ASN A 53 7.50 24.97 2.52
CA ASN A 53 8.27 25.98 3.25
C ASN A 53 9.75 25.61 3.43
N TRP A 54 10.17 24.37 3.15
CA TRP A 54 11.57 23.93 3.25
C TRP A 54 12.53 24.54 2.20
N ARG A 55 12.08 25.56 1.47
CA ARG A 55 12.93 26.35 0.55
C ARG A 55 12.99 27.83 0.93
N GLY A 56 12.26 28.26 1.96
CA GLY A 56 12.20 29.65 2.41
C GLY A 56 12.73 29.82 3.83
N GLY A 57 13.64 30.78 4.02
CA GLY A 57 14.17 31.18 5.34
C GLY A 57 15.04 30.13 6.04
N ASP A 58 15.38 30.43 7.29
CA ASP A 58 16.08 29.53 8.21
C ASP A 58 15.12 28.46 8.77
N PRO A 59 15.49 27.17 8.84
CA PRO A 59 14.58 26.10 9.27
C PRO A 59 13.93 26.31 10.64
N CYS A 60 14.74 26.67 11.65
CA CYS A 60 14.28 26.87 13.02
C CYS A 60 13.55 28.20 13.18
N SER A 61 14.06 29.30 12.60
CA SER A 61 13.41 30.62 12.73
C SER A 61 12.12 30.74 11.90
N SER A 62 11.99 29.97 10.81
CA SER A 62 10.85 30.04 9.88
C SER A 62 9.81 28.93 10.09
N ASN A 63 9.93 28.16 11.18
CA ASN A 63 9.03 27.05 11.53
C ASN A 63 8.78 26.10 10.34
N TRP A 64 9.84 25.50 9.81
CA TRP A 64 9.71 24.51 8.74
C TRP A 64 8.78 23.37 9.17
N THR A 65 7.91 22.93 8.26
CA THR A 65 6.89 21.93 8.59
C THR A 65 7.57 20.65 9.07
N GLY A 66 7.24 20.22 10.28
CA GLY A 66 7.79 19.00 10.88
C GLY A 66 9.22 19.12 11.40
N VAL A 67 9.84 20.30 11.38
CA VAL A 67 11.17 20.53 11.96
C VAL A 67 10.99 21.26 13.30
N LEU A 68 11.36 20.61 14.40
CA LEU A 68 11.37 21.22 15.73
C LEU A 68 12.81 21.35 16.21
N CYS A 69 13.15 22.52 16.73
CA CYS A 69 14.51 22.87 17.13
C CYS A 69 14.62 23.16 18.62
N SER A 70 15.86 23.23 19.09
CA SER A 70 16.17 23.67 20.45
C SER A 70 15.58 25.04 20.76
N ASN A 71 15.10 25.23 22.00
CA ASN A 71 14.50 26.49 22.46
C ASN A 71 15.50 27.66 22.51
N SER A 72 16.80 27.36 22.60
CA SER A 72 17.89 28.33 22.60
C SER A 72 19.07 27.82 21.80
N SER A 73 19.98 28.72 21.41
CA SER A 73 21.29 28.34 20.88
C SER A 73 22.02 27.45 21.89
N LEU A 74 22.69 26.41 21.38
CA LEU A 74 23.55 25.54 22.19
C LEU A 74 24.97 26.11 22.26
N ASP A 75 25.91 25.33 22.82
CA ASP A 75 27.30 25.75 23.09
C ASP A 75 28.07 26.25 21.86
N ASP A 76 27.67 25.85 20.65
CA ASP A 76 28.29 26.27 19.39
C ASP A 76 27.68 27.56 18.80
N GLY A 77 26.70 28.15 19.50
CA GLY A 77 26.03 29.39 19.11
C GLY A 77 24.85 29.21 18.15
N TYR A 78 24.53 27.98 17.71
CA TYR A 78 23.48 27.70 16.73
C TYR A 78 22.25 27.04 17.36
N LEU A 79 21.09 27.22 16.69
CA LEU A 79 19.92 26.37 16.90
C LEU A 79 20.16 25.02 16.23
N HIS A 80 19.67 23.95 16.86
CA HIS A 80 19.79 22.60 16.35
C HIS A 80 18.43 21.93 16.20
N VAL A 81 18.29 21.10 15.17
CA VAL A 81 17.12 20.27 14.94
C VAL A 81 17.10 19.15 15.99
N GLN A 82 16.04 19.13 16.80
CA GLN A 82 15.81 18.11 17.83
C GLN A 82 14.81 17.06 17.37
N GLU A 83 13.79 17.45 16.61
CA GLU A 83 12.79 16.50 16.13
C GLU A 83 12.48 16.73 14.66
N LEU A 84 12.34 15.62 13.94
CA LEU A 84 11.89 15.60 12.56
C LEU A 84 10.62 14.76 12.49
N GLN A 85 9.46 15.43 12.52
CA GLN A 85 8.12 14.85 12.60
C GLN A 85 7.37 14.94 11.27
N LEU A 86 7.51 13.91 10.42
CA LEU A 86 6.92 13.84 9.08
C LEU A 86 5.80 12.80 8.95
N PHE A 87 5.15 12.46 10.07
CA PHE A 87 4.01 11.54 10.15
C PHE A 87 2.90 11.87 9.14
N SER A 88 2.48 10.86 8.37
CA SER A 88 1.27 10.87 7.52
C SER A 88 1.20 12.07 6.56
N MET A 89 2.32 12.44 5.94
CA MET A 89 2.42 13.57 5.01
C MET A 89 2.27 13.17 3.53
N ASN A 90 2.02 11.89 3.24
CA ASN A 90 1.95 11.32 1.88
C ASN A 90 3.25 11.54 1.08
N LEU A 91 4.39 11.50 1.79
CA LEU A 91 5.72 11.61 1.21
C LEU A 91 6.13 10.28 0.57
N SER A 92 6.91 10.34 -0.51
CA SER A 92 7.55 9.18 -1.14
C SER A 92 9.02 9.49 -1.41
N GLY A 93 9.78 8.61 -2.06
CA GLY A 93 11.22 8.76 -2.26
C GLY A 93 11.99 7.86 -1.28
N SER A 94 13.17 8.28 -0.83
CA SER A 94 14.01 7.49 0.07
C SER A 94 14.55 8.31 1.24
N LEU A 95 14.93 7.62 2.32
CA LEU A 95 15.66 8.23 3.43
C LEU A 95 17.06 8.64 2.96
N SER A 96 17.41 9.92 3.14
CA SER A 96 18.72 10.44 2.76
C SER A 96 19.80 10.04 3.80
N PRO A 97 20.99 9.60 3.38
CA PRO A 97 22.14 9.43 4.29
C PRO A 97 22.49 10.69 5.08
N GLU A 98 22.15 11.88 4.57
CA GLU A 98 22.39 13.16 5.27
C GLU A 98 21.59 13.29 6.58
N LEU A 99 20.60 12.41 6.83
CA LEU A 99 19.95 12.29 8.15
C LEU A 99 20.98 12.12 9.27
N GLY A 100 22.08 11.39 9.01
CA GLY A 100 23.16 11.17 9.99
C GLY A 100 23.89 12.44 10.42
N ARG A 101 23.65 13.58 9.76
CA ARG A 101 24.25 14.89 10.10
C ARG A 101 23.41 15.71 11.05
N LEU A 102 22.17 15.31 11.33
CA LEU A 102 21.32 15.92 12.35
C LEU A 102 21.72 15.37 13.74
N THR A 103 22.96 15.67 14.15
CA THR A 103 23.63 15.01 15.29
C THR A 103 22.97 15.22 16.67
N ARG A 104 22.03 16.17 16.76
CA ARG A 104 21.26 16.50 17.99
C ARG A 104 19.81 16.00 17.94
N LEU A 105 19.43 15.28 16.89
CA LEU A 105 18.07 14.76 16.71
C LEU A 105 17.76 13.68 17.76
N THR A 106 16.63 13.82 18.45
CA THR A 106 16.10 12.86 19.44
C THR A 106 14.95 12.04 18.86
N ILE A 107 14.14 12.63 17.96
CA ILE A 107 13.00 11.96 17.32
C ILE A 107 13.15 12.04 15.80
N LEU A 108 13.18 10.86 15.16
CA LEU A 108 13.10 10.71 13.71
C LEU A 108 11.82 9.98 13.33
N ASP A 109 10.83 10.73 12.84
CA ASP A 109 9.51 10.21 12.49
C ASP A 109 9.19 10.42 11.01
N PHE A 110 9.05 9.29 10.30
CA PHE A 110 8.59 9.20 8.92
C PHE A 110 7.39 8.27 8.77
N MET A 111 6.67 7.95 9.85
CA MET A 111 5.65 6.89 9.81
C MET A 111 4.51 7.21 8.84
N TRP A 112 3.88 6.16 8.31
CA TRP A 112 2.68 6.25 7.46
C TRP A 112 2.87 7.13 6.22
N ASN A 113 4.01 6.97 5.57
CA ASN A 113 4.32 7.55 4.27
C ASN A 113 4.50 6.43 3.24
N LYS A 114 5.13 6.75 2.11
CA LYS A 114 5.46 5.82 1.02
C LYS A 114 6.96 5.81 0.78
N ILE A 115 7.75 5.88 1.86
CA ILE A 115 9.21 5.92 1.78
C ILE A 115 9.73 4.54 1.37
N THR A 116 10.63 4.52 0.40
CA THR A 116 11.25 3.34 -0.22
C THR A 116 12.76 3.34 0.02
N GLY A 117 13.46 2.31 -0.48
CA GLY A 117 14.90 2.13 -0.29
C GLY A 117 15.24 1.58 1.09
N SER A 118 16.52 1.57 1.44
CA SER A 118 17.00 1.04 2.72
C SER A 118 17.12 2.10 3.81
N ILE A 119 17.16 1.65 5.06
CA ILE A 119 17.52 2.51 6.20
C ILE A 119 19.01 2.86 6.07
N PRO A 120 19.40 4.14 5.95
CA PRO A 120 20.80 4.52 5.83
C PRO A 120 21.57 4.21 7.11
N LYS A 121 22.75 3.61 6.98
CA LYS A 121 23.64 3.31 8.11
C LYS A 121 24.09 4.56 8.86
N GLU A 122 24.12 5.70 8.17
CA GLU A 122 24.50 7.01 8.71
C GLU A 122 23.57 7.46 9.84
N ILE A 123 22.34 6.93 9.94
CA ILE A 123 21.46 7.15 11.11
C ILE A 123 22.15 6.70 12.41
N GLY A 124 23.05 5.70 12.35
CA GLY A 124 23.89 5.27 13.47
C GLY A 124 24.83 6.36 14.04
N ASN A 125 25.01 7.49 13.33
CA ASN A 125 25.78 8.64 13.82
C ASN A 125 24.99 9.55 14.77
N ILE A 126 23.66 9.43 14.82
CA ILE A 126 22.78 10.30 15.61
C ILE A 126 22.75 9.82 17.07
N LYS A 127 23.83 10.03 17.83
CA LYS A 127 23.96 9.47 19.19
C LYS A 127 22.93 9.99 20.19
N SER A 128 22.24 11.09 19.89
CA SER A 128 21.12 11.62 20.66
C SER A 128 19.78 10.94 20.37
N LEU A 129 19.69 10.07 19.35
CA LEU A 129 18.41 9.52 18.91
C LEU A 129 17.79 8.62 19.98
N GLU A 130 16.53 8.90 20.31
CA GLU A 130 15.73 8.18 21.30
C GLU A 130 14.61 7.38 20.59
N LEU A 131 13.96 7.98 19.59
CA LEU A 131 12.85 7.38 18.86
C LEU A 131 13.17 7.29 17.35
N LEU A 132 13.28 6.06 16.84
CA LEU A 132 13.36 5.76 15.41
C LEU A 132 12.03 5.20 14.93
N LEU A 133 11.23 6.03 14.25
CA LEU A 133 9.83 5.77 13.92
C LEU A 133 9.63 5.77 12.40
N LEU A 134 9.67 4.59 11.79
CA LEU A 134 9.63 4.39 10.34
C LEU A 134 8.51 3.42 9.89
N ASN A 135 7.63 2.99 10.80
CA ASN A 135 6.58 2.02 10.49
C ASN A 135 5.55 2.51 9.46
N GLY A 136 4.93 1.57 8.74
CA GLY A 136 3.92 1.86 7.73
C GLY A 136 4.49 2.55 6.48
N ASN A 137 5.63 2.06 5.99
CA ASN A 137 6.30 2.54 4.79
C ASN A 137 6.59 1.37 3.82
N LEU A 138 7.44 1.59 2.82
CA LEU A 138 7.88 0.60 1.83
C LEU A 138 9.41 0.38 1.91
N LEU A 139 9.99 0.51 3.09
CA LEU A 139 11.44 0.35 3.30
C LEU A 139 11.86 -1.10 3.04
N THR A 140 13.05 -1.28 2.46
CA THR A 140 13.60 -2.56 1.99
C THR A 140 15.05 -2.73 2.46
N GLY A 141 15.67 -3.87 2.15
CA GLY A 141 17.07 -4.12 2.49
C GLY A 141 17.28 -4.45 3.97
N ASN A 142 18.54 -4.60 4.35
CA ASN A 142 18.92 -5.10 5.67
C ASN A 142 18.94 -4.00 6.73
N LEU A 143 18.75 -4.40 7.99
CA LEU A 143 19.00 -3.53 9.13
C LEU A 143 20.50 -3.23 9.25
N PRO A 144 20.92 -1.96 9.28
CA PRO A 144 22.34 -1.62 9.45
C PRO A 144 22.86 -1.99 10.83
N GLU A 145 24.06 -2.59 10.89
CA GLU A 145 24.77 -2.87 12.16
C GLU A 145 25.04 -1.57 12.94
N GLU A 146 25.16 -0.44 12.25
CA GLU A 146 25.46 0.86 12.84
C GLU A 146 24.36 1.35 13.80
N LEU A 147 23.11 0.91 13.61
CA LEU A 147 22.01 1.26 14.52
C LEU A 147 22.24 0.69 15.92
N GLY A 148 22.94 -0.44 16.05
CA GLY A 148 23.28 -1.03 17.35
C GLY A 148 24.19 -0.16 18.22
N PHE A 149 24.79 0.90 17.67
CA PHE A 149 25.66 1.82 18.40
C PHE A 149 24.98 3.13 18.81
N LEU A 150 23.65 3.15 18.91
CA LEU A 150 22.87 4.30 19.35
C LEU A 150 22.59 4.21 20.87
N PRO A 151 23.32 4.95 21.72
CA PRO A 151 23.32 4.73 23.17
C PRO A 151 22.05 5.21 23.89
N ASN A 152 21.27 6.07 23.25
CA ASN A 152 20.05 6.66 23.81
C ASN A 152 18.76 6.09 23.23
N LEU A 153 18.86 5.18 22.27
CA LEU A 153 17.71 4.66 21.55
C LEU A 153 16.81 3.90 22.52
N ASP A 154 15.57 4.37 22.67
CA ASP A 154 14.53 3.77 23.51
C ASP A 154 13.59 2.89 22.67
N ARG A 155 13.24 3.36 21.47
CA ARG A 155 12.26 2.70 20.60
C ARG A 155 12.75 2.60 19.17
N ILE A 156 12.72 1.37 18.65
CA ILE A 156 12.85 1.08 17.23
C ILE A 156 11.50 0.58 16.74
N GLN A 157 10.83 1.40 15.94
CA GLN A 157 9.52 1.07 15.37
C GLN A 157 9.59 1.14 13.84
N ILE A 158 9.75 -0.03 13.23
CA ILE A 158 9.98 -0.20 11.80
C ILE A 158 9.03 -1.23 11.18
N ASP A 159 8.01 -1.62 11.94
CA ASP A 159 7.02 -2.59 11.51
C ASP A 159 6.19 -2.14 10.30
N GLU A 160 5.55 -3.07 9.61
CA GLU A 160 4.79 -2.80 8.37
C GLU A 160 5.67 -2.13 7.29
N ASN A 161 6.75 -2.82 6.94
CA ASN A 161 7.66 -2.47 5.84
C ASN A 161 8.01 -3.76 5.05
N ARG A 162 9.08 -3.73 4.25
CA ARG A 162 9.64 -4.87 3.49
C ARG A 162 11.11 -5.10 3.83
N ILE A 163 11.49 -4.82 5.08
CA ILE A 163 12.87 -4.95 5.56
C ILE A 163 13.24 -6.44 5.58
N SER A 164 14.41 -6.77 5.06
CA SER A 164 14.88 -8.15 4.87
C SER A 164 16.17 -8.41 5.64
N GLY A 165 16.69 -9.64 5.55
CA GLY A 165 17.98 -10.01 6.14
C GLY A 165 17.92 -10.21 7.66
N PRO A 166 19.06 -10.53 8.30
CA PRO A 166 19.10 -10.88 9.72
C PRO A 166 18.98 -9.71 10.67
N LEU A 167 18.54 -10.00 11.89
CA LEU A 167 18.69 -9.09 13.02
C LEU A 167 20.18 -8.87 13.30
N PRO A 168 20.68 -7.61 13.32
CA PRO A 168 22.09 -7.33 13.56
C PRO A 168 22.52 -7.75 14.96
N LYS A 169 23.70 -8.38 15.07
CA LYS A 169 24.23 -8.78 16.39
C LYS A 169 24.59 -7.56 17.23
N SER A 170 24.95 -6.44 16.60
CA SER A 170 25.23 -5.20 17.31
C SER A 170 24.05 -4.66 18.12
N PHE A 171 22.81 -5.12 17.86
CA PHE A 171 21.63 -4.67 18.62
C PHE A 171 21.69 -5.12 20.08
N ALA A 172 22.54 -6.10 20.42
CA ALA A 172 22.86 -6.45 21.81
C ALA A 172 23.53 -5.30 22.60
N ASN A 173 24.04 -4.25 21.93
CA ASN A 173 24.64 -3.08 22.57
C ASN A 173 23.63 -1.97 22.94
N LEU A 174 22.35 -2.14 22.58
CA LEU A 174 21.29 -1.14 22.75
C LEU A 174 20.74 -1.10 24.19
N ASN A 175 21.59 -0.75 25.15
CA ASN A 175 21.31 -0.89 26.59
C ASN A 175 20.10 -0.10 27.10
N LYS A 176 19.68 0.97 26.42
CA LYS A 176 18.49 1.76 26.79
C LYS A 176 17.22 1.37 26.03
N THR A 177 17.32 0.54 24.99
CA THR A 177 16.16 0.21 24.16
C THR A 177 15.17 -0.64 24.95
N LYS A 178 13.92 -0.23 24.91
CA LYS A 178 12.78 -0.90 25.53
C LYS A 178 11.90 -1.61 24.52
N HIS A 179 11.84 -1.10 23.28
CA HIS A 179 10.85 -1.52 22.30
C HIS A 179 11.50 -1.90 20.97
N PHE A 180 11.44 -3.19 20.66
CA PHE A 180 11.69 -3.72 19.33
C PHE A 180 10.36 -4.06 18.66
N HIS A 181 9.87 -3.13 17.84
CA HIS A 181 8.66 -3.31 17.05
C HIS A 181 9.06 -3.43 15.57
N MET A 182 9.22 -4.67 15.11
CA MET A 182 9.73 -4.98 13.75
C MET A 182 8.86 -6.03 13.04
N ASN A 183 7.65 -6.27 13.54
CA ASN A 183 6.67 -7.17 12.97
C ASN A 183 6.26 -6.77 11.53
N ASN A 184 5.67 -7.69 10.77
CA ASN A 184 5.21 -7.46 9.38
C ASN A 184 6.34 -6.94 8.47
N ASN A 185 7.40 -7.72 8.35
CA ASN A 185 8.54 -7.47 7.47
C ASN A 185 8.98 -8.81 6.83
N SER A 186 10.18 -8.85 6.26
CA SER A 186 10.81 -10.06 5.70
C SER A 186 12.14 -10.37 6.42
N ILE A 187 12.28 -9.99 7.69
CA ILE A 187 13.48 -10.22 8.51
C ILE A 187 13.67 -11.73 8.65
N SER A 188 14.89 -12.21 8.42
CA SER A 188 15.18 -13.65 8.27
C SER A 188 16.30 -14.13 9.20
N GLY A 189 16.49 -15.44 9.29
CA GLY A 189 17.62 -16.01 10.04
C GLY A 189 17.40 -16.05 11.55
N GLN A 190 18.46 -16.41 12.27
CA GLN A 190 18.46 -16.68 13.71
C GLN A 190 18.26 -15.40 14.53
N ILE A 191 17.37 -15.45 15.54
CA ILE A 191 17.33 -14.43 16.60
C ILE A 191 18.66 -14.51 17.37
N PRO A 192 19.50 -13.45 17.39
CA PRO A 192 20.79 -13.49 18.07
C PRO A 192 20.60 -13.77 19.56
N PRO A 193 21.20 -14.84 20.12
CA PRO A 193 21.16 -15.14 21.55
C PRO A 193 21.67 -13.98 22.42
N GLU A 194 22.60 -13.19 21.88
CA GLU A 194 23.18 -12.01 22.52
C GLU A 194 22.12 -10.95 22.86
N LEU A 195 20.95 -10.93 22.21
CA LEU A 195 19.85 -10.04 22.61
C LEU A 195 19.38 -10.33 24.04
N GLY A 196 19.50 -11.57 24.51
CA GLY A 196 19.14 -12.00 25.87
C GLY A 196 19.81 -11.22 27.00
N SER A 197 20.91 -10.51 26.72
CA SER A 197 21.61 -9.67 27.72
C SER A 197 21.10 -8.24 27.82
N LEU A 198 20.14 -7.82 26.99
CA LEU A 198 19.65 -6.45 26.99
C LEU A 198 18.89 -6.12 28.29
N PRO A 199 19.31 -5.09 29.05
CA PRO A 199 18.79 -4.86 30.39
C PRO A 199 17.43 -4.16 30.42
N SER A 200 17.05 -3.46 29.34
CA SER A 200 15.89 -2.55 29.35
C SER A 200 14.74 -3.01 28.46
N ILE A 201 14.89 -4.10 27.69
CA ILE A 201 13.86 -4.55 26.75
C ILE A 201 12.57 -4.94 27.48
N VAL A 202 11.46 -4.36 27.01
CA VAL A 202 10.10 -4.56 27.50
C VAL A 202 9.27 -5.31 26.47
N HIS A 203 9.38 -4.94 25.19
CA HIS A 203 8.60 -5.53 24.10
C HIS A 203 9.49 -6.03 22.97
N ILE A 204 9.28 -7.29 22.57
CA ILE A 204 9.82 -7.89 21.35
C ILE A 204 8.63 -8.32 20.49
N LEU A 205 8.34 -7.54 19.44
CA LEU A 205 7.35 -7.84 18.44
C LEU A 205 8.05 -8.12 17.11
N LEU A 206 8.18 -9.40 16.79
CA LEU A 206 8.83 -9.91 15.57
C LEU A 206 7.88 -10.80 14.74
N ASP A 207 6.57 -10.78 15.04
CA ASP A 207 5.58 -11.55 14.31
C ASP A 207 5.49 -11.21 12.82
N ASN A 208 5.12 -12.19 12.00
CA ASN A 208 4.99 -12.07 10.54
C ASN A 208 6.31 -11.63 9.88
N ASN A 209 7.34 -12.46 10.04
CA ASN A 209 8.65 -12.33 9.43
C ASN A 209 9.10 -13.70 8.89
N ASN A 210 10.36 -13.81 8.46
CA ASN A 210 10.97 -15.03 7.96
C ASN A 210 12.07 -15.56 8.91
N LEU A 211 11.98 -15.28 10.21
CA LEU A 211 12.98 -15.70 11.20
C LEU A 211 13.02 -17.22 11.27
N SER A 212 14.23 -17.76 11.47
CA SER A 212 14.47 -19.20 11.44
C SER A 212 15.49 -19.63 12.50
N GLY A 213 15.76 -20.93 12.59
CA GLY A 213 16.66 -21.49 13.59
C GLY A 213 15.94 -21.78 14.91
N TYR A 214 16.63 -21.68 16.04
CA TYR A 214 16.09 -22.04 17.37
C TYR A 214 15.61 -20.83 18.15
N LEU A 215 14.66 -21.05 19.07
CA LEU A 215 14.29 -20.05 20.08
C LEU A 215 15.41 -19.93 21.13
N PRO A 216 16.13 -18.79 21.24
CA PRO A 216 17.28 -18.70 22.16
C PRO A 216 16.84 -18.78 23.63
N PRO A 217 17.32 -19.76 24.41
CA PRO A 217 17.05 -19.83 25.83
C PRO A 217 17.43 -18.55 26.59
N GLU A 218 18.44 -17.83 26.11
CA GLU A 218 18.95 -16.58 26.68
C GLU A 218 17.89 -15.47 26.74
N LEU A 219 16.83 -15.51 25.92
CA LEU A 219 15.73 -14.56 26.01
C LEU A 219 15.04 -14.62 27.38
N SER A 220 15.12 -15.74 28.11
CA SER A 220 14.59 -15.82 29.48
C SER A 220 15.34 -14.98 30.50
N ASN A 221 16.56 -14.52 30.18
CA ASN A 221 17.40 -13.75 31.08
C ASN A 221 17.08 -12.24 31.06
N MET A 222 16.23 -11.79 30.14
CA MET A 222 15.83 -10.38 30.05
C MET A 222 15.00 -9.99 31.28
N PRO A 223 15.47 -9.04 32.12
CA PRO A 223 14.85 -8.77 33.43
C PRO A 223 13.54 -7.97 33.35
N ASN A 224 13.24 -7.37 32.19
CA ASN A 224 12.13 -6.45 31.99
C ASN A 224 11.15 -6.86 30.89
N LEU A 225 11.35 -8.03 30.26
CA LEU A 225 10.54 -8.46 29.13
C LEU A 225 9.09 -8.74 29.57
N LEU A 226 8.14 -7.99 29.02
CA LEU A 226 6.70 -8.12 29.26
C LEU A 226 5.99 -8.83 28.13
N ILE A 227 6.40 -8.58 26.88
CA ILE A 227 5.74 -9.12 25.69
C ILE A 227 6.77 -9.75 24.76
N LEU A 228 6.60 -11.05 24.53
CA LEU A 228 7.31 -11.80 23.49
C LEU A 228 6.29 -12.30 22.46
N GLN A 229 6.32 -11.71 21.26
CA GLN A 229 5.42 -12.05 20.16
C GLN A 229 6.22 -12.39 18.90
N LEU A 230 6.24 -13.67 18.53
CA LEU A 230 7.04 -14.23 17.42
C LEU A 230 6.19 -14.96 16.38
N ASP A 231 4.87 -14.75 16.37
CA ASP A 231 3.93 -15.51 15.53
C ASP A 231 4.31 -15.52 14.04
N ASN A 232 3.98 -16.59 13.32
CA ASN A 232 4.18 -16.72 11.87
C ASN A 232 5.65 -16.45 11.47
N ASN A 233 6.55 -17.29 11.98
CA ASN A 233 7.97 -17.40 11.62
C ASN A 233 8.33 -18.89 11.42
N HIS A 234 9.56 -19.20 11.02
CA HIS A 234 10.00 -20.55 10.59
C HIS A 234 11.00 -21.18 11.58
N PHE A 235 10.58 -21.41 12.82
CA PHE A 235 11.42 -22.07 13.85
C PHE A 235 11.37 -23.61 13.75
N ASP A 236 11.40 -24.11 12.50
CA ASP A 236 11.02 -25.47 12.11
C ASP A 236 11.73 -26.54 12.94
N GLY A 237 10.92 -27.40 13.58
CA GLY A 237 11.40 -28.57 14.32
C GLY A 237 12.16 -28.25 15.61
N THR A 238 12.11 -27.00 16.10
CA THR A 238 12.74 -26.62 17.37
C THR A 238 11.76 -26.65 18.52
N THR A 239 12.27 -26.77 19.75
CA THR A 239 11.45 -26.83 20.97
C THR A 239 11.37 -25.47 21.64
N ILE A 240 10.27 -25.20 22.36
CA ILE A 240 10.21 -24.06 23.26
C ILE A 240 11.14 -24.33 24.46
N PRO A 241 12.14 -23.46 24.75
CA PRO A 241 13.08 -23.69 25.83
C PRO A 241 12.38 -23.80 27.20
N PRO A 242 12.69 -24.80 28.03
CA PRO A 242 12.16 -24.88 29.40
C PRO A 242 12.46 -23.64 30.24
N SER A 243 13.57 -22.94 29.96
CA SER A 243 13.94 -21.70 30.64
C SER A 243 12.93 -20.57 30.45
N TYR A 244 12.04 -20.64 29.46
CA TYR A 244 11.00 -19.62 29.25
C TYR A 244 10.00 -19.57 30.42
N GLY A 245 9.85 -20.65 31.20
CA GLY A 245 9.12 -20.63 32.46
C GLY A 245 9.71 -19.67 33.51
N ASN A 246 10.98 -19.30 33.38
CA ASN A 246 11.68 -18.41 34.32
C ASN A 246 11.53 -16.91 33.98
N MET A 247 10.76 -16.54 32.96
CA MET A 247 10.54 -15.14 32.55
C MET A 247 9.65 -14.38 33.56
N SER A 248 10.23 -13.97 34.69
CA SER A 248 9.51 -13.48 35.88
C SER A 248 8.56 -12.28 35.69
N LYS A 249 8.74 -11.46 34.64
CA LYS A 249 7.88 -10.31 34.34
C LYS A 249 6.95 -10.51 33.15
N LEU A 250 7.04 -11.64 32.46
CA LEU A 250 6.32 -11.85 31.22
C LEU A 250 4.80 -11.79 31.45
N LEU A 251 4.14 -11.00 30.61
CA LEU A 251 2.68 -10.83 30.59
C LEU A 251 2.07 -11.52 29.40
N LYS A 252 2.79 -11.56 28.27
CA LYS A 252 2.29 -12.17 27.03
C LYS A 252 3.38 -12.98 26.33
N MET A 253 3.05 -14.22 26.02
CA MET A 253 3.81 -15.09 25.14
C MET A 253 2.93 -15.52 23.96
N SER A 254 3.39 -15.23 22.75
CA SER A 254 2.70 -15.64 21.52
C SER A 254 3.72 -16.20 20.54
N LEU A 255 3.61 -17.51 20.29
CA LEU A 255 4.48 -18.31 19.43
C LEU A 255 3.63 -19.08 18.41
N ARG A 256 2.56 -18.47 17.91
CA ARG A 256 1.59 -19.12 17.02
C ARG A 256 2.19 -19.37 15.65
N ASN A 257 1.93 -20.54 15.07
CA ASN A 257 2.32 -20.86 13.70
C ASN A 257 3.83 -20.67 13.45
N CYS A 258 4.63 -21.36 14.28
CA CYS A 258 6.08 -21.26 14.31
C CYS A 258 6.78 -22.59 13.97
N SER A 259 6.02 -23.62 13.60
CA SER A 259 6.51 -25.00 13.36
C SER A 259 7.25 -25.62 14.56
N LEU A 260 6.94 -25.20 15.78
CA LEU A 260 7.60 -25.68 17.00
C LEU A 260 7.14 -27.10 17.36
N GLN A 261 8.03 -27.91 17.93
CA GLN A 261 7.75 -29.29 18.34
C GLN A 261 8.10 -29.55 19.81
N GLY A 262 7.82 -30.78 20.27
CA GLY A 262 8.11 -31.22 21.63
C GLY A 262 7.06 -30.76 22.65
N PRO A 263 7.30 -31.02 23.95
CA PRO A 263 6.36 -30.64 25.00
C PRO A 263 6.36 -29.13 25.23
N MET A 264 5.20 -28.58 25.60
CA MET A 264 5.13 -27.21 26.10
C MET A 264 5.82 -27.12 27.49
N PRO A 265 6.58 -26.05 27.76
CA PRO A 265 7.23 -25.87 29.05
C PRO A 265 6.20 -25.56 30.14
N ASP A 266 6.57 -25.82 31.39
CA ASP A 266 5.79 -25.36 32.53
C ASP A 266 5.96 -23.85 32.71
N LEU A 267 4.84 -23.13 32.63
CA LEU A 267 4.79 -21.67 32.74
C LEU A 267 4.17 -21.24 34.09
N SER A 268 3.95 -22.17 35.02
CA SER A 268 3.34 -21.88 36.32
C SER A 268 4.17 -20.95 37.22
N SER A 269 5.47 -20.85 36.99
CA SER A 269 6.37 -19.92 37.69
C SER A 269 6.28 -18.47 37.21
N ILE A 270 5.53 -18.16 36.14
CA ILE A 270 5.37 -16.79 35.64
C ILE A 270 4.19 -16.11 36.37
N PRO A 271 4.43 -15.18 37.30
CA PRO A 271 3.40 -14.72 38.24
C PRO A 271 2.29 -13.90 37.60
N ASN A 272 2.56 -13.20 36.50
CA ASN A 272 1.65 -12.23 35.87
C ASN A 272 1.30 -12.59 34.43
N LEU A 273 1.49 -13.85 34.01
CA LEU A 273 1.18 -14.27 32.64
C LEU A 273 -0.32 -14.05 32.35
N GLY A 274 -0.60 -13.13 31.44
CA GLY A 274 -1.94 -12.72 31.02
C GLY A 274 -2.39 -13.36 29.73
N TYR A 275 -1.48 -13.65 28.79
CA TYR A 275 -1.84 -14.13 27.46
C TYR A 275 -0.86 -15.18 26.97
N LEU A 276 -1.38 -16.34 26.57
CA LEU A 276 -0.62 -17.44 26.01
C LEU A 276 -1.26 -17.94 24.71
N ASP A 277 -0.52 -17.85 23.60
CA ASP A 277 -0.89 -18.45 22.32
C ASP A 277 0.28 -19.28 21.78
N LEU A 278 0.10 -20.60 21.78
CA LEU A 278 1.03 -21.59 21.21
C LEU A 278 0.36 -22.36 20.06
N SER A 279 -0.72 -21.82 19.50
CA SER A 279 -1.53 -22.52 18.52
C SER A 279 -0.81 -22.73 17.18
N ARG A 280 -1.28 -23.70 16.39
CA ARG A 280 -0.75 -24.01 15.04
C ARG A 280 0.72 -24.40 15.04
N ASN A 281 1.12 -25.24 15.99
CA ASN A 281 2.47 -25.82 16.03
C ASN A 281 2.36 -27.35 15.96
N GLN A 282 3.46 -28.03 16.24
CA GLN A 282 3.59 -29.49 16.29
C GLN A 282 3.89 -29.94 17.74
N LEU A 283 3.37 -29.20 18.73
CA LEU A 283 3.61 -29.49 20.14
C LEU A 283 2.94 -30.81 20.53
N ASN A 284 3.62 -31.60 21.37
CA ASN A 284 3.18 -32.93 21.79
C ASN A 284 3.27 -33.09 23.31
N GLY A 285 3.02 -34.31 23.80
CA GLY A 285 2.97 -34.58 25.25
C GLY A 285 1.71 -34.01 25.90
N SER A 286 1.69 -33.98 27.23
CA SER A 286 0.55 -33.51 28.02
C SER A 286 0.68 -32.03 28.39
N ILE A 287 -0.47 -31.36 28.55
CA ILE A 287 -0.52 -30.01 29.14
C ILE A 287 0.01 -30.07 30.59
N PRO A 288 1.01 -29.24 30.98
CA PRO A 288 1.55 -29.18 32.33
C PRO A 288 0.46 -28.95 33.39
N THR A 289 0.64 -29.58 34.56
CA THR A 289 -0.36 -29.54 35.65
C THR A 289 -0.18 -28.34 36.58
N GLY A 290 0.92 -27.59 36.48
CA GLY A 290 1.14 -26.37 37.26
C GLY A 290 0.02 -25.35 37.02
N LYS A 291 -0.45 -24.69 38.09
CA LYS A 291 -1.46 -23.64 37.98
C LYS A 291 -0.83 -22.39 37.34
N LEU A 292 -1.44 -21.91 36.25
CA LEU A 292 -1.05 -20.64 35.63
C LEU A 292 -1.48 -19.44 36.49
N SER A 293 -0.94 -18.26 36.17
CA SER A 293 -1.29 -17.00 36.84
C SER A 293 -2.80 -16.74 36.85
N ASP A 294 -3.31 -16.20 37.96
CA ASP A 294 -4.70 -15.72 38.04
C ASP A 294 -4.96 -14.51 37.11
N SER A 295 -3.91 -13.91 36.55
CA SER A 295 -4.01 -12.83 35.56
C SER A 295 -4.34 -13.32 34.14
N ILE A 296 -4.26 -14.63 33.88
CA ILE A 296 -4.44 -15.19 32.54
C ILE A 296 -5.85 -14.91 32.00
N THR A 297 -5.90 -14.31 30.82
CA THR A 297 -7.11 -13.98 30.06
C THR A 297 -7.28 -14.91 28.86
N THR A 298 -6.19 -15.38 28.26
CA THR A 298 -6.23 -16.16 27.02
C THR A 298 -5.25 -17.31 27.08
N ILE A 299 -5.73 -18.51 26.76
CA ILE A 299 -4.94 -19.72 26.54
C ILE A 299 -5.39 -20.32 25.20
N ASP A 300 -4.53 -20.25 24.18
CA ASP A 300 -4.76 -20.90 22.90
C ASP A 300 -3.64 -21.91 22.59
N LEU A 301 -3.99 -23.18 22.67
CA LEU A 301 -3.13 -24.33 22.38
C LEU A 301 -3.65 -25.13 21.18
N SER A 302 -4.59 -24.55 20.40
CA SER A 302 -5.25 -25.25 19.31
C SER A 302 -4.31 -25.62 18.17
N ASN A 303 -4.69 -26.62 17.37
CA ASN A 303 -3.95 -27.08 16.20
C ASN A 303 -2.52 -27.51 16.57
N ASN A 304 -2.42 -28.52 17.42
CA ASN A 304 -1.18 -29.16 17.85
C ASN A 304 -1.40 -30.69 17.91
N SER A 305 -0.46 -31.44 18.49
CA SER A 305 -0.54 -32.89 18.73
C SER A 305 -0.52 -33.20 20.24
N LEU A 306 -1.13 -32.35 21.06
CA LEU A 306 -1.18 -32.53 22.52
C LEU A 306 -2.04 -33.74 22.90
N THR A 307 -1.62 -34.46 23.93
CA THR A 307 -2.22 -35.72 24.40
C THR A 307 -2.53 -35.64 25.90
N GLY A 308 -3.15 -36.68 26.46
CA GLY A 308 -3.54 -36.72 27.87
C GLY A 308 -4.88 -36.00 28.13
N THR A 309 -5.09 -35.53 29.36
CA THR A 309 -6.34 -34.91 29.82
C THR A 309 -6.19 -33.40 30.01
N ILE A 310 -7.29 -32.64 30.01
CA ILE A 310 -7.28 -31.24 30.43
C ILE A 310 -6.97 -31.15 31.94
N PRO A 311 -5.89 -30.49 32.37
CA PRO A 311 -5.56 -30.36 33.79
C PRO A 311 -6.64 -29.61 34.56
N THR A 312 -6.98 -30.09 35.76
CA THR A 312 -7.97 -29.42 36.63
C THR A 312 -7.50 -28.03 37.08
N THR A 313 -6.19 -27.76 37.05
CA THR A 313 -5.60 -26.45 37.36
C THR A 313 -5.95 -25.34 36.37
N LEU A 314 -6.52 -25.68 35.21
CA LEU A 314 -7.14 -24.70 34.30
C LEU A 314 -8.55 -24.29 34.75
N SER A 315 -9.10 -24.93 35.78
CA SER A 315 -10.38 -24.54 36.39
C SER A 315 -10.19 -23.36 37.35
N GLY A 316 -11.21 -22.51 37.45
CA GLY A 316 -11.23 -21.42 38.43
C GLY A 316 -10.25 -20.27 38.15
N LEU A 317 -9.67 -20.18 36.95
CA LEU A 317 -8.89 -19.02 36.51
C LEU A 317 -9.82 -17.80 36.41
N PRO A 318 -9.64 -16.73 37.20
CA PRO A 318 -10.69 -15.72 37.40
C PRO A 318 -10.86 -14.75 36.22
N ARG A 319 -9.80 -14.53 35.42
CA ARG A 319 -9.81 -13.56 34.30
C ARG A 319 -9.89 -14.17 32.91
N LEU A 320 -9.92 -15.50 32.80
CA LEU A 320 -9.94 -16.21 31.52
C LEU A 320 -11.17 -15.80 30.68
N GLN A 321 -10.92 -15.37 29.45
CA GLN A 321 -11.90 -15.01 28.42
C GLN A 321 -11.94 -16.06 27.31
N LYS A 322 -10.80 -16.69 27.03
CA LYS A 322 -10.69 -17.73 25.99
C LYS A 322 -9.78 -18.87 26.44
N LEU A 323 -10.31 -20.09 26.37
CA LEU A 323 -9.55 -21.34 26.42
C LEU A 323 -9.80 -22.11 25.13
N SER A 324 -8.75 -22.38 24.38
CA SER A 324 -8.83 -23.14 23.13
C SER A 324 -7.80 -24.25 23.15
N VAL A 325 -8.25 -25.49 23.05
CA VAL A 325 -7.41 -26.69 22.85
C VAL A 325 -7.88 -27.50 21.63
N ALA A 326 -8.63 -26.85 20.74
CA ALA A 326 -9.21 -27.48 19.58
C ALA A 326 -8.16 -28.12 18.64
N ASN A 327 -8.54 -29.17 17.93
CA ASN A 327 -7.67 -29.87 16.96
C ASN A 327 -6.37 -30.37 17.63
N ASN A 328 -6.52 -31.29 18.59
CA ASN A 328 -5.45 -31.99 19.30
C ASN A 328 -5.86 -33.46 19.51
N ASP A 329 -5.03 -34.24 20.20
CA ASP A 329 -5.29 -35.65 20.57
C ASP A 329 -5.66 -35.80 22.06
N LEU A 330 -6.21 -34.76 22.70
CA LEU A 330 -6.60 -34.80 24.10
C LEU A 330 -7.78 -35.76 24.32
N SER A 331 -7.80 -36.45 25.45
CA SER A 331 -8.76 -37.50 25.77
C SER A 331 -9.26 -37.41 27.21
N GLY A 332 -10.18 -38.31 27.57
CA GLY A 332 -10.77 -38.37 28.91
C GLY A 332 -11.98 -37.45 29.08
N SER A 333 -12.21 -37.01 30.32
CA SER A 333 -13.36 -36.19 30.71
C SER A 333 -13.04 -34.70 30.71
N ILE A 334 -13.99 -33.88 30.25
CA ILE A 334 -13.91 -32.41 30.31
C ILE A 334 -14.32 -31.93 31.72
N PRO A 335 -13.44 -31.25 32.48
CA PRO A 335 -13.82 -30.69 33.78
C PRO A 335 -14.84 -29.56 33.64
N SER A 336 -16.07 -29.73 34.12
CA SER A 336 -17.08 -28.66 34.04
C SER A 336 -16.73 -27.43 34.87
N SER A 337 -15.87 -27.60 35.88
CA SER A 337 -15.34 -26.53 36.75
C SER A 337 -14.65 -25.40 35.96
N ILE A 338 -14.16 -25.66 34.74
CA ILE A 338 -13.58 -24.64 33.85
C ILE A 338 -14.56 -23.49 33.59
N TYR A 339 -15.84 -23.81 33.43
CA TYR A 339 -16.88 -22.82 33.14
C TYR A 339 -17.96 -22.70 34.23
N GLN A 340 -18.16 -23.71 35.07
CA GLN A 340 -19.13 -23.66 36.17
C GLN A 340 -18.68 -22.78 37.33
N ASP A 341 -17.38 -22.75 37.63
CA ASP A 341 -16.85 -21.97 38.76
C ASP A 341 -16.73 -20.47 38.42
N ARG A 342 -16.99 -20.11 37.16
CA ARG A 342 -16.94 -18.73 36.68
C ARG A 342 -18.25 -17.99 36.97
N VAL A 343 -18.13 -16.87 37.66
CA VAL A 343 -19.19 -15.87 37.80
C VAL A 343 -18.81 -14.72 36.87
N LEU A 344 -19.51 -14.62 35.74
CA LEU A 344 -19.28 -13.57 34.74
C LEU A 344 -20.26 -12.41 34.98
N ASN A 345 -19.78 -11.19 34.85
CA ASN A 345 -20.65 -10.01 34.83
C ASN A 345 -21.30 -9.82 33.44
N SER A 346 -22.05 -8.74 33.26
CA SER A 346 -22.79 -8.48 32.01
C SER A 346 -21.92 -8.18 30.78
N THR A 347 -20.66 -7.76 30.97
CA THR A 347 -19.72 -7.42 29.89
C THR A 347 -18.72 -8.54 29.60
N GLU A 348 -18.55 -9.48 30.52
CA GLU A 348 -17.61 -10.59 30.38
C GLU A 348 -18.21 -11.76 29.58
N THR A 349 -17.36 -12.33 28.73
CA THR A 349 -17.65 -13.56 27.99
C THR A 349 -16.53 -14.58 28.20
N LEU A 350 -16.89 -15.87 28.15
CA LEU A 350 -15.92 -16.96 28.20
C LEU A 350 -16.15 -17.90 27.00
N ILE A 351 -15.12 -18.09 26.19
CA ILE A 351 -15.11 -19.05 25.08
C ILE A 351 -14.25 -20.26 25.48
N VAL A 352 -14.83 -21.45 25.39
CA VAL A 352 -14.17 -22.73 25.63
C VAL A 352 -14.27 -23.58 24.36
N ASP A 353 -13.18 -23.60 23.57
CA ASP A 353 -13.10 -24.32 22.30
C ASP A 353 -12.33 -25.64 22.46
N LEU A 354 -13.06 -26.75 22.41
CA LEU A 354 -12.55 -28.11 22.64
C LEU A 354 -12.74 -29.01 21.41
N ARG A 355 -13.03 -28.42 20.24
CA ARG A 355 -13.39 -29.16 19.02
C ARG A 355 -12.28 -30.14 18.59
N ASN A 356 -12.66 -31.19 17.86
CA ASN A 356 -11.76 -32.14 17.21
C ASN A 356 -10.67 -32.67 18.15
N ASN A 357 -11.12 -33.33 19.21
CA ASN A 357 -10.30 -34.05 20.18
C ASN A 357 -10.92 -35.45 20.41
N ARG A 358 -10.46 -36.18 21.44
CA ARG A 358 -10.92 -37.52 21.82
C ARG A 358 -11.67 -37.54 23.16
N PHE A 359 -12.37 -36.46 23.51
CA PHE A 359 -13.12 -36.39 24.77
C PHE A 359 -14.35 -37.31 24.76
N SER A 360 -14.56 -38.04 25.86
CA SER A 360 -15.62 -39.06 25.98
C SER A 360 -16.84 -38.59 26.78
N ASN A 361 -16.67 -37.66 27.71
CA ASN A 361 -17.72 -37.18 28.61
C ASN A 361 -17.36 -35.81 29.24
N ILE A 362 -18.32 -35.22 29.94
CA ILE A 362 -18.15 -34.04 30.79
C ILE A 362 -18.28 -34.49 32.25
N SER A 363 -17.32 -34.14 33.10
CA SER A 363 -17.38 -34.40 34.54
C SER A 363 -18.06 -33.24 35.22
N GLY A 364 -19.32 -33.43 35.62
CA GLY A 364 -20.17 -32.45 36.29
C GLY A 364 -21.38 -32.03 35.45
N ARG A 365 -21.89 -30.80 35.67
CA ARG A 365 -23.06 -30.29 34.93
C ARG A 365 -22.67 -29.85 33.52
N SER A 366 -23.41 -30.34 32.53
CA SER A 366 -23.22 -30.00 31.11
C SER A 366 -23.61 -28.57 30.76
N ASP A 367 -24.57 -27.99 31.47
CA ASP A 367 -25.19 -26.73 31.06
C ASP A 367 -24.30 -25.52 31.39
N PRO A 368 -23.81 -24.78 30.39
CA PRO A 368 -23.03 -23.57 30.63
C PRO A 368 -23.88 -22.48 31.28
N ARG A 369 -23.22 -21.63 32.07
CA ARG A 369 -23.82 -20.39 32.56
C ARG A 369 -24.01 -19.38 31.41
N PRO A 370 -24.86 -18.34 31.58
CA PRO A 370 -24.97 -17.25 30.60
C PRO A 370 -23.58 -16.66 30.26
N ASN A 371 -23.41 -16.19 29.03
CA ASN A 371 -22.16 -15.63 28.48
C ASN A 371 -20.97 -16.60 28.37
N VAL A 372 -21.17 -17.90 28.65
CA VAL A 372 -20.21 -18.96 28.33
C VAL A 372 -20.59 -19.62 27.01
N THR A 373 -19.62 -19.69 26.08
CA THR A 373 -19.74 -20.41 24.81
C THR A 373 -18.82 -21.63 24.84
N ILE A 374 -19.38 -22.82 24.60
CA ILE A 374 -18.62 -24.08 24.58
C ILE A 374 -18.77 -24.74 23.20
N TRP A 375 -17.66 -25.15 22.60
CA TRP A 375 -17.64 -25.87 21.32
C TRP A 375 -17.03 -27.27 21.46
N LEU A 376 -17.79 -28.29 21.07
CA LEU A 376 -17.44 -29.71 21.28
C LEU A 376 -17.40 -30.53 19.98
N GLN A 377 -17.75 -29.94 18.83
CA GLN A 377 -17.80 -30.62 17.53
C GLN A 377 -16.56 -31.51 17.29
N GLY A 378 -16.78 -32.71 16.75
CA GLY A 378 -15.71 -33.65 16.38
C GLY A 378 -15.19 -34.54 17.52
N ASN A 379 -15.74 -34.43 18.73
CA ASN A 379 -15.42 -35.32 19.85
C ASN A 379 -16.33 -36.56 19.91
N PRO A 380 -15.86 -37.71 20.41
CA PRO A 380 -16.67 -38.91 20.64
C PRO A 380 -17.97 -38.65 21.42
N LEU A 381 -17.92 -37.78 22.44
CA LEU A 381 -19.09 -37.39 23.25
C LEU A 381 -20.24 -36.78 22.43
N CYS A 382 -19.97 -36.21 21.26
CA CYS A 382 -21.00 -35.67 20.36
C CYS A 382 -21.84 -36.76 19.67
N SER A 383 -21.42 -38.03 19.74
CA SER A 383 -22.17 -39.18 19.20
C SER A 383 -23.16 -39.77 20.21
N VAL A 384 -23.10 -39.35 21.47
CA VAL A 384 -23.93 -39.86 22.57
C VAL A 384 -24.89 -38.73 23.00
N GLY A 385 -26.21 -38.96 22.87
CA GLY A 385 -27.24 -37.92 22.93
C GLY A 385 -27.29 -37.04 24.19
N ASN A 386 -27.91 -35.85 24.03
CA ASN A 386 -28.10 -34.67 24.91
C ASN A 386 -27.11 -33.50 24.83
N LEU A 387 -26.02 -33.57 24.06
CA LEU A 387 -25.07 -32.44 23.87
C LEU A 387 -25.07 -31.84 22.45
N LEU A 388 -26.07 -32.19 21.62
CA LEU A 388 -26.17 -31.80 20.20
C LEU A 388 -26.05 -30.29 19.95
N GLN A 389 -26.50 -29.45 20.88
CA GLN A 389 -26.42 -27.98 20.75
C GLN A 389 -24.98 -27.44 20.72
N PHE A 390 -24.01 -28.16 21.31
CA PHE A 390 -22.59 -27.78 21.35
C PHE A 390 -21.77 -28.45 20.24
N CYS A 391 -22.41 -29.32 19.45
CA CYS A 391 -21.78 -30.20 18.46
C CYS A 391 -22.16 -29.86 17.01
N GLY A 392 -22.89 -28.76 16.77
CA GLY A 392 -23.29 -28.30 15.44
C GLY A 392 -22.20 -27.52 14.67
N ALA A 393 -22.35 -27.43 13.34
CA ALA A 393 -21.46 -26.69 12.45
C ALA A 393 -21.71 -25.17 12.53
N LEU A 394 -20.64 -24.38 12.56
CA LEU A 394 -20.69 -22.92 12.69
C LEU A 394 -21.05 -22.22 11.37
N THR A 395 -22.01 -21.30 11.44
CA THR A 395 -22.02 -20.06 10.67
C THR A 395 -21.22 -19.02 11.46
N GLU A 396 -20.13 -18.51 10.91
CA GLU A 396 -19.46 -17.34 11.46
C GLU A 396 -20.29 -16.10 11.16
N GLU A 397 -20.98 -15.56 12.17
CA GLU A 397 -21.55 -14.21 12.12
C GLU A 397 -20.84 -13.29 13.12
N ASP A 398 -20.50 -12.12 12.61
CA ASP A 398 -19.82 -11.00 13.23
C ASP A 398 -20.38 -10.61 14.61
N LYS A 399 -19.57 -10.77 15.66
CA LYS A 399 -19.69 -9.96 16.88
C LYS A 399 -18.87 -8.69 16.72
N ASN A 400 -19.46 -7.66 16.12
CA ASN A 400 -19.01 -6.27 16.23
C ASN A 400 -20.24 -5.35 16.21
N GLN A 401 -20.88 -5.15 17.37
CA GLN A 401 -21.76 -4.01 17.59
C GLN A 401 -21.31 -3.29 18.85
N GLY A 402 -20.82 -2.07 18.68
CA GLY A 402 -20.61 -1.13 19.76
C GLY A 402 -21.95 -0.66 20.34
N PRO A 403 -21.93 -0.01 21.52
CA PRO A 403 -23.15 0.41 22.21
C PRO A 403 -23.90 1.47 21.40
N THR A 404 -25.15 1.18 21.02
CA THR A 404 -26.11 2.17 20.52
C THR A 404 -26.67 2.95 21.69
N ASN A 405 -26.37 4.25 21.73
CA ASN A 405 -26.87 5.15 22.76
C ASN A 405 -28.35 5.52 22.57
N THR A 406 -28.96 5.74 23.73
CA THR A 406 -30.29 6.24 24.06
C THR A 406 -30.82 7.36 23.16
N THR A 407 -32.11 7.25 22.82
CA THR A 407 -32.95 8.33 22.29
C THR A 407 -32.89 9.58 23.18
N THR A 408 -32.47 10.72 22.62
CA THR A 408 -32.45 12.01 23.34
C THR A 408 -33.15 13.09 22.52
N THR A 409 -34.03 13.85 23.19
CA THR A 409 -34.83 14.98 22.69
C THR A 409 -34.00 16.29 22.66
N CYS A 410 -32.99 16.36 21.78
CA CYS A 410 -32.19 17.56 21.52
C CYS A 410 -32.33 17.95 20.04
N SER A 411 -32.17 19.23 19.69
CA SER A 411 -31.98 19.66 18.30
C SER A 411 -30.60 19.25 17.79
N ASP A 412 -30.49 18.77 16.55
CA ASP A 412 -29.23 18.29 15.96
C ASP A 412 -28.09 19.32 16.00
N CYS A 413 -26.86 18.85 16.27
CA CYS A 413 -25.67 19.69 16.20
C CYS A 413 -25.34 20.04 14.73
N PRO A 414 -25.01 21.31 14.41
CA PRO A 414 -24.58 21.67 13.08
C PRO A 414 -23.19 21.05 12.78
N PRO A 415 -22.95 20.47 11.59
CA PRO A 415 -21.62 20.01 11.21
C PRO A 415 -20.59 21.17 11.23
N PRO A 416 -19.33 20.95 11.67
CA PRO A 416 -18.71 19.68 12.06
C PRO A 416 -18.80 19.37 13.58
N TYR A 417 -19.74 19.98 14.32
CA TYR A 417 -19.89 19.80 15.76
C TYR A 417 -20.71 18.54 16.07
N GLU A 418 -20.33 17.82 17.12
CA GLU A 418 -21.02 16.61 17.59
C GLU A 418 -21.37 16.73 19.08
N PHE A 419 -22.36 15.95 19.54
CA PHE A 419 -22.68 15.89 20.96
C PHE A 419 -21.51 15.32 21.77
N SER A 420 -21.06 16.11 22.75
CA SER A 420 -20.06 15.71 23.74
C SER A 420 -20.66 14.70 24.72
N PRO A 421 -19.87 13.70 25.19
CA PRO A 421 -20.31 12.75 26.21
C PRO A 421 -20.44 13.36 27.62
N ASP A 422 -20.28 14.67 27.80
CA ASP A 422 -20.42 15.36 29.09
C ASP A 422 -21.82 15.20 29.71
N THR A 423 -21.85 14.57 30.89
CA THR A 423 -23.07 14.26 31.64
C THR A 423 -23.67 15.47 32.35
N LEU A 424 -22.93 16.59 32.48
CA LEU A 424 -23.36 17.81 33.18
C LEU A 424 -24.38 18.65 32.39
N ARG A 425 -24.43 18.56 31.06
CA ARG A 425 -25.48 19.16 30.24
C ARG A 425 -25.87 18.25 29.07
N ARG A 426 -27.11 17.78 29.09
CA ARG A 426 -27.77 17.16 27.93
C ARG A 426 -27.77 18.20 26.79
N CYS A 427 -27.22 17.85 25.62
CA CYS A 427 -27.14 18.69 24.40
C CYS A 427 -25.96 19.69 24.26
N PHE A 428 -24.73 19.40 24.72
CA PHE A 428 -23.54 20.22 24.38
C PHE A 428 -22.88 19.77 23.07
N CYS A 429 -22.85 20.64 22.06
CA CYS A 429 -22.20 20.39 20.77
C CYS A 429 -20.75 20.91 20.77
N ALA A 430 -19.76 20.09 20.44
CA ALA A 430 -18.37 20.51 20.31
C ALA A 430 -17.67 19.80 19.13
N ALA A 431 -16.64 20.41 18.57
CA ALA A 431 -15.84 19.79 17.51
C ALA A 431 -14.81 18.84 18.14
N PRO A 432 -14.79 17.55 17.78
CA PRO A 432 -13.83 16.61 18.34
C PRO A 432 -12.48 16.63 17.62
N LEU A 433 -11.42 16.19 18.31
CA LEU A 433 -10.20 15.69 17.67
C LEU A 433 -10.39 14.22 17.33
N LEU A 434 -10.09 13.84 16.09
CA LEU A 434 -10.28 12.48 15.58
C LEU A 434 -8.95 11.73 15.57
N VAL A 435 -8.87 10.61 16.30
CA VAL A 435 -7.63 9.84 16.44
C VAL A 435 -7.88 8.38 16.06
N GLY A 436 -7.17 7.92 15.04
CA GLY A 436 -7.02 6.49 14.76
C GLY A 436 -5.97 5.91 15.70
N TYR A 437 -6.36 4.94 16.50
CA TYR A 437 -5.53 4.35 17.54
C TYR A 437 -5.52 2.83 17.40
N ARG A 438 -4.38 2.17 17.63
CA ARG A 438 -4.30 0.71 17.57
C ARG A 438 -3.47 0.17 18.73
N LEU A 439 -4.00 -0.84 19.42
CA LEU A 439 -3.21 -1.68 20.33
C LEU A 439 -2.56 -2.78 19.51
N LYS A 440 -1.22 -2.83 19.50
CA LYS A 440 -0.43 -3.74 18.66
C LYS A 440 -0.40 -5.16 19.22
N SER A 441 -0.46 -5.29 20.55
CA SER A 441 -0.35 -6.58 21.24
C SER A 441 -1.02 -6.54 22.62
N PRO A 442 -2.34 -6.27 22.71
CA PRO A 442 -3.09 -6.39 23.96
C PRO A 442 -2.96 -7.79 24.59
N GLY A 443 -3.03 -7.83 25.92
CA GLY A 443 -2.96 -9.04 26.74
C GLY A 443 -4.32 -9.71 26.96
N PHE A 444 -5.27 -9.55 26.04
CA PHE A 444 -6.64 -10.05 26.12
C PHE A 444 -7.22 -10.35 24.74
N SER A 445 -8.31 -11.12 24.68
CA SER A 445 -9.01 -11.49 23.45
C SER A 445 -10.40 -10.85 23.31
N ASP A 446 -10.93 -10.28 24.40
CA ASP A 446 -12.17 -9.52 24.42
C ASP A 446 -11.94 -8.16 25.09
N PHE A 447 -12.27 -7.08 24.37
CA PHE A 447 -12.05 -5.71 24.82
C PHE A 447 -13.21 -5.17 25.65
N VAL A 448 -14.42 -5.71 25.50
CA VAL A 448 -15.63 -5.16 26.13
C VAL A 448 -15.51 -5.03 27.66
N PRO A 449 -14.90 -6.00 28.39
CA PRO A 449 -14.68 -5.87 29.83
C PRO A 449 -13.72 -4.75 30.24
N TYR A 450 -12.90 -4.24 29.33
CA TYR A 450 -11.81 -3.30 29.62
C TYR A 450 -12.04 -1.90 29.06
N VAL A 451 -13.23 -1.61 28.55
CA VAL A 451 -13.57 -0.31 27.96
C VAL A 451 -13.35 0.81 28.97
N SER A 452 -13.86 0.66 30.20
CA SER A 452 -13.76 1.70 31.23
C SER A 452 -12.33 1.91 31.73
N GLU A 453 -11.54 0.84 31.91
CA GLU A 453 -10.13 0.92 32.25
C GLU A 453 -9.32 1.59 31.13
N PHE A 454 -9.65 1.30 29.87
CA PHE A 454 -9.01 1.93 28.73
C PHE A 454 -9.33 3.42 28.65
N GLU A 455 -10.59 3.81 28.87
CA GLU A 455 -10.99 5.20 28.93
C GLU A 455 -10.20 5.95 30.01
N GLN A 456 -10.09 5.39 31.21
CA GLN A 456 -9.29 5.96 32.30
C GLN A 456 -7.81 6.08 31.94
N TYR A 457 -7.23 5.01 31.38
CA TYR A 457 -5.84 4.97 30.95
C TYR A 457 -5.53 6.09 29.95
N ILE A 458 -6.29 6.17 28.86
CA ILE A 458 -5.98 7.12 27.79
C ILE A 458 -6.29 8.56 28.20
N THR A 459 -7.37 8.81 28.97
CA THR A 459 -7.65 10.17 29.45
C THR A 459 -6.65 10.61 30.50
N SER A 460 -6.23 9.73 31.42
CA SER A 460 -5.19 10.04 32.40
C SER A 460 -3.85 10.33 31.71
N GLY A 461 -3.46 9.49 30.75
CA GLY A 461 -2.24 9.68 29.97
C GLY A 461 -2.23 10.97 29.16
N LEU A 462 -3.40 11.47 28.75
CA LEU A 462 -3.56 12.74 28.04
C LEU A 462 -3.85 13.94 28.97
N SER A 463 -3.98 13.74 30.28
CA SER A 463 -4.47 14.75 31.23
C SER A 463 -5.83 15.35 30.85
N LEU A 464 -6.77 14.50 30.43
CA LEU A 464 -8.16 14.84 30.10
C LEU A 464 -9.12 14.20 31.10
N ASN A 465 -10.33 14.74 31.19
CA ASN A 465 -11.42 14.13 31.96
C ASN A 465 -12.06 12.98 31.16
N LEU A 466 -12.63 11.98 31.87
CA LEU A 466 -13.33 10.85 31.24
C LEU A 466 -14.44 11.29 30.27
N ASN A 467 -15.19 12.34 30.65
CA ASN A 467 -16.28 12.90 29.85
C ASN A 467 -15.82 13.66 28.59
N GLN A 468 -14.51 13.75 28.34
CA GLN A 468 -13.94 14.32 27.12
C GLN A 468 -13.60 13.26 26.08
N LEU A 469 -13.75 11.97 26.38
CA LEU A 469 -13.47 10.88 25.45
C LEU A 469 -14.75 10.20 25.01
N ARG A 470 -14.81 9.87 23.72
CA ARG A 470 -15.74 8.89 23.17
C ARG A 470 -14.98 7.88 22.32
N ILE A 471 -15.12 6.60 22.62
CA ILE A 471 -14.70 5.53 21.73
C ILE A 471 -15.80 5.39 20.67
N ASP A 472 -15.53 5.83 19.45
CA ASP A 472 -16.52 5.87 18.36
C ASP A 472 -16.76 4.48 17.78
N SER A 473 -15.70 3.68 17.63
CA SER A 473 -15.77 2.26 17.29
C SER A 473 -14.45 1.54 17.58
N PHE A 474 -14.51 0.22 17.74
CA PHE A 474 -13.34 -0.65 17.80
C PHE A 474 -13.57 -1.93 16.98
N ARG A 475 -12.50 -2.55 16.50
CA ARG A 475 -12.53 -3.83 15.78
C ARG A 475 -11.21 -4.58 15.91
N TRP A 476 -11.28 -5.90 16.05
CA TRP A 476 -10.11 -6.77 15.94
C TRP A 476 -9.62 -6.86 14.49
N GLN A 477 -8.31 -6.93 14.28
CA GLN A 477 -7.68 -7.17 12.97
C GLN A 477 -7.07 -8.57 12.91
N LYS A 478 -6.46 -8.95 11.78
CA LYS A 478 -5.67 -10.19 11.69
C LYS A 478 -4.45 -10.09 12.62
N GLY A 479 -4.22 -11.12 13.43
CA GLY A 479 -3.31 -11.08 14.58
C GLY A 479 -3.99 -10.42 15.79
N PRO A 480 -3.49 -10.61 17.03
CA PRO A 480 -4.09 -10.05 18.23
C PRO A 480 -3.89 -8.52 18.29
N ARG A 481 -4.54 -7.77 17.39
CA ARG A 481 -4.46 -6.32 17.23
C ARG A 481 -5.84 -5.69 17.29
N LEU A 482 -6.00 -4.67 18.13
CA LEU A 482 -7.28 -3.97 18.30
C LEU A 482 -7.18 -2.56 17.71
N ARG A 483 -7.96 -2.28 16.67
CA ARG A 483 -8.06 -0.93 16.08
C ARG A 483 -9.25 -0.20 16.68
N MET A 484 -9.05 1.07 17.01
CA MET A 484 -10.03 1.95 17.63
C MET A 484 -10.07 3.30 16.91
N TYR A 485 -11.23 3.94 16.93
CA TYR A 485 -11.42 5.33 16.53
C TYR A 485 -11.87 6.13 17.74
N LEU A 486 -11.03 7.05 18.19
CA LEU A 486 -11.23 7.86 19.39
C LEU A 486 -11.62 9.28 19.00
N LYS A 487 -12.55 9.85 19.74
CA LYS A 487 -12.96 11.25 19.63
C LYS A 487 -12.72 11.95 20.97
N PHE A 488 -11.90 12.99 20.95
CA PHE A 488 -11.64 13.81 22.14
C PHE A 488 -12.38 15.15 22.03
N PHE A 489 -13.03 15.60 23.10
CA PHE A 489 -13.87 16.79 23.16
C PHE A 489 -13.30 17.83 24.16
N PRO A 490 -13.44 19.14 23.89
CA PRO A 490 -13.00 20.19 24.82
C PRO A 490 -13.85 20.22 26.10
N VAL A 491 -13.28 20.73 27.20
CA VAL A 491 -14.00 20.94 28.47
C VAL A 491 -15.05 22.03 28.32
N PHE A 492 -16.22 21.83 28.93
CA PHE A 492 -17.25 22.86 29.07
C PHE A 492 -16.81 23.94 30.08
N GLY A 493 -16.66 25.19 29.64
CA GLY A 493 -16.40 26.34 30.52
C GLY A 493 -17.68 27.07 30.91
N SER A 494 -17.90 27.35 32.19
CA SER A 494 -19.10 28.02 32.73
C SER A 494 -19.17 29.54 32.45
N ASN A 495 -18.14 30.14 31.86
CA ASN A 495 -18.06 31.58 31.58
C ASN A 495 -18.25 31.86 30.08
N ALA A 496 -18.79 33.03 29.75
CA ALA A 496 -19.32 33.48 28.44
C ALA A 496 -18.43 33.33 27.18
N ASN A 497 -17.22 32.78 27.27
CA ASN A 497 -16.38 32.36 26.14
C ASN A 497 -16.46 30.83 25.95
N ASN A 498 -17.64 30.32 25.62
CA ASN A 498 -17.84 28.91 25.25
C ASN A 498 -16.97 28.55 24.04
N SER A 499 -15.79 27.96 24.25
CA SER A 499 -15.03 27.40 23.13
C SER A 499 -15.53 25.99 22.83
N PHE A 500 -16.42 25.87 21.84
CA PHE A 500 -16.86 24.59 21.26
C PHE A 500 -15.73 23.82 20.53
N ILE A 501 -14.48 24.27 20.69
CA ILE A 501 -13.27 23.75 20.06
C ILE A 501 -12.12 23.78 21.09
N PHE A 502 -11.09 22.97 20.88
CA PHE A 502 -9.83 23.07 21.63
C PHE A 502 -9.05 24.31 21.21
N ASN A 503 -8.35 24.95 22.14
CA ASN A 503 -7.39 25.99 21.79
C ASN A 503 -6.14 25.39 21.08
N ARG A 504 -5.38 26.21 20.36
CA ARG A 504 -4.25 25.72 19.54
C ARG A 504 -3.16 25.03 20.37
N SER A 505 -2.85 25.54 21.56
CA SER A 505 -1.87 24.94 22.46
C SER A 505 -2.28 23.54 22.89
N GLU A 506 -3.56 23.32 23.15
CA GLU A 506 -4.07 22.04 23.63
C GLU A 506 -4.10 20.99 22.51
N VAL A 507 -4.47 21.38 21.28
CA VAL A 507 -4.34 20.48 20.12
C VAL A 507 -2.89 20.07 19.89
N ARG A 508 -1.93 21.02 19.98
CA ARG A 508 -0.50 20.72 19.85
C ARG A 508 0.00 19.80 20.98
N ARG A 509 -0.43 20.05 22.22
CA ARG A 509 -0.08 19.22 23.37
C ARG A 509 -0.59 17.80 23.20
N ILE A 510 -1.89 17.61 22.91
CA ILE A 510 -2.50 16.29 22.71
C ILE A 510 -1.81 15.55 21.56
N ARG A 511 -1.59 16.20 20.41
CA ARG A 511 -0.88 15.57 19.29
C ARG A 511 0.54 15.18 19.69
N GLY A 512 1.27 16.08 20.37
CA GLY A 512 2.62 15.84 20.86
C GLY A 512 2.72 14.70 21.88
N MET A 513 1.67 14.45 22.66
CA MET A 513 1.63 13.28 23.56
C MET A 513 1.67 11.96 22.77
N PHE A 514 0.95 11.88 21.64
CA PHE A 514 0.99 10.71 20.77
C PHE A 514 2.27 10.64 19.95
N THR A 515 2.67 11.73 19.28
CA THR A 515 3.83 11.72 18.36
C THR A 515 5.18 11.76 19.09
N GLY A 516 5.19 12.07 20.38
CA GLY A 516 6.37 11.97 21.24
C GLY A 516 6.40 10.71 22.11
N TRP A 517 5.44 9.78 21.97
CA TRP A 517 5.35 8.56 22.79
C TRP A 517 5.31 8.83 24.30
N ASN A 518 4.68 9.94 24.70
CA ASN A 518 4.63 10.40 26.09
C ASN A 518 3.44 9.85 26.89
N ILE A 519 2.56 9.10 26.23
CA ILE A 519 1.53 8.28 26.89
C ILE A 519 2.23 7.03 27.41
N ARG A 520 2.24 6.84 28.73
CA ARG A 520 2.91 5.70 29.37
C ARG A 520 2.34 4.38 28.85
N ASP A 521 3.19 3.38 28.66
CA ASP A 521 2.72 2.04 28.35
C ASP A 521 1.98 1.47 29.56
N GLU A 522 0.87 0.76 29.31
CA GLU A 522 0.11 0.06 30.34
C GLU A 522 0.11 -1.44 30.05
N ASN A 523 0.42 -2.23 31.08
CA ASN A 523 0.68 -3.66 30.98
C ASN A 523 -0.45 -4.46 30.30
N LEU A 524 -1.71 -4.06 30.53
CA LEU A 524 -2.88 -4.74 29.99
C LEU A 524 -3.08 -4.49 28.48
N PHE A 525 -2.91 -3.24 28.06
CA PHE A 525 -3.18 -2.80 26.69
C PHE A 525 -2.00 -3.04 25.75
N GLY A 526 -0.80 -3.15 26.32
CA GLY A 526 0.44 -3.31 25.55
C GLY A 526 0.78 -2.04 24.74
N PRO A 527 1.74 -2.14 23.81
CA PRO A 527 2.16 -1.00 23.03
C PRO A 527 1.08 -0.54 22.06
N TYR A 528 0.93 0.77 21.94
CA TYR A 528 0.02 1.39 20.99
C TYR A 528 0.73 1.92 19.74
N GLU A 529 -0.09 2.24 18.75
CA GLU A 529 0.29 2.84 17.49
C GLU A 529 -0.68 3.94 17.11
N LEU A 530 -0.14 5.11 16.77
CA LEU A 530 -0.90 6.21 16.19
C LEU A 530 -1.07 5.96 14.69
N MET A 531 -2.33 5.85 14.25
CA MET A 531 -2.67 5.56 12.86
C MET A 531 -2.97 6.81 12.04
N ASN A 532 -3.71 7.73 12.64
CA ASN A 532 -3.99 9.04 12.09
C ASN A 532 -4.34 10.00 13.22
N PHE A 533 -4.09 11.29 12.97
CA PHE A 533 -4.52 12.38 13.83
C PHE A 533 -5.20 13.40 12.91
N THR A 534 -6.50 13.23 12.71
CA THR A 534 -7.25 13.99 11.70
C THR A 534 -7.82 15.25 12.34
N LEU A 535 -7.38 16.41 11.83
CA LEU A 535 -7.89 17.71 12.25
C LEU A 535 -9.08 18.10 11.39
N LEU A 536 -10.22 18.41 12.03
CA LEU A 536 -11.34 19.07 11.39
C LEU A 536 -10.92 20.48 10.92
N ASP A 537 -11.64 21.02 9.92
CA ASP A 537 -11.34 22.34 9.33
C ASP A 537 -11.29 23.48 10.36
N VAL A 538 -12.05 23.38 11.45
CA VAL A 538 -12.01 24.35 12.56
C VAL A 538 -10.65 24.45 13.25
N TYR A 539 -9.77 23.46 13.05
CA TYR A 539 -8.40 23.41 13.57
C TYR A 539 -7.34 23.68 12.50
N ARG A 540 -7.73 24.11 11.28
CA ARG A 540 -6.81 24.33 10.15
C ARG A 540 -5.63 25.25 10.48
N ASP A 541 -5.86 26.25 11.34
CA ASP A 541 -4.83 27.22 11.71
C ASP A 541 -3.91 26.78 12.86
N VAL A 542 -4.13 25.61 13.48
CA VAL A 542 -3.26 25.10 14.57
C VAL A 542 -1.84 24.88 14.06
N PHE A 543 -1.71 24.42 12.81
CA PHE A 543 -0.46 24.25 12.09
C PHE A 543 -0.53 25.15 10.85
N PRO A 544 -0.25 26.46 11.01
CA PRO A 544 -0.48 27.43 9.96
C PRO A 544 0.32 27.03 8.71
N GLU A 545 -0.41 26.82 7.63
CA GLU A 545 0.14 26.91 6.29
C GLU A 545 0.67 28.34 6.14
N VAL A 546 1.99 28.53 6.25
CA VAL A 546 2.61 29.85 6.09
C VAL A 546 2.09 30.44 4.78
N SER A 547 1.29 31.51 4.91
CA SER A 547 0.94 32.37 3.81
C SER A 547 2.25 32.89 3.27
N SER A 548 2.47 32.74 1.96
CA SER A 548 3.60 33.36 1.30
C SER A 548 3.65 34.81 1.77
N SER A 549 4.72 35.20 2.45
CA SER A 549 5.05 36.60 2.64
C SER A 549 5.40 37.15 1.26
N GLY A 550 4.35 37.36 0.45
CA GLY A 550 4.43 38.11 -0.77
C GLY A 550 4.92 39.49 -0.37
N VAL A 551 6.10 39.85 -0.88
CA VAL A 551 6.59 41.23 -0.90
C VAL A 551 5.40 42.13 -1.25
N SER A 552 5.10 43.12 -0.41
CA SER A 552 3.91 43.95 -0.58
C SER A 552 3.87 44.50 -2.01
N LYS A 553 2.68 44.65 -2.61
CA LYS A 553 2.56 45.20 -3.97
C LYS A 553 3.33 46.52 -4.12
N GLY A 554 3.44 47.32 -3.06
CA GLY A 554 4.25 48.53 -3.02
C GLY A 554 5.77 48.28 -3.04
N ALA A 555 6.26 47.26 -2.33
CA ALA A 555 7.67 46.87 -2.35
C ALA A 555 8.06 46.21 -3.69
N LEU A 556 7.17 45.44 -4.30
CA LEU A 556 7.39 44.87 -5.64
C LEU A 556 7.42 45.97 -6.71
N VAL A 557 6.51 46.94 -6.64
CA VAL A 557 6.52 48.12 -7.51
C VAL A 557 7.78 48.97 -7.28
N GLY A 558 8.23 49.13 -6.03
CA GLY A 558 9.49 49.81 -5.71
C GLY A 558 10.72 49.11 -6.28
N ILE A 559 10.79 47.77 -6.20
CA ILE A 559 11.87 46.96 -6.78
C ILE A 559 11.81 46.99 -8.31
N ILE A 560 10.62 46.91 -8.91
CA ILE A 560 10.45 47.00 -10.36
C ILE A 560 10.83 48.40 -10.87
N LEU A 561 10.37 49.47 -10.22
CA LEU A 561 10.73 50.84 -10.61
C LEU A 561 12.22 51.11 -10.39
N GLY A 562 12.80 50.62 -9.29
CA GLY A 562 14.23 50.73 -9.02
C GLY A 562 15.09 49.96 -10.01
N SER A 563 14.68 48.73 -10.38
CA SER A 563 15.38 47.91 -11.37
C SER A 563 15.19 48.41 -12.80
N VAL A 564 14.02 48.97 -13.15
CA VAL A 564 13.80 49.65 -14.44
C VAL A 564 14.61 50.94 -14.53
N ALA A 565 14.69 51.74 -13.46
CA ALA A 565 15.54 52.93 -13.43
C ALA A 565 17.03 52.57 -13.52
N ALA A 566 17.47 51.51 -12.81
CA ALA A 566 18.83 51.00 -12.88
C ALA A 566 19.16 50.40 -14.27
N ALA A 567 18.21 49.69 -14.89
CA ALA A 567 18.36 49.16 -16.23
C ALA A 567 18.40 50.27 -17.28
N ILE A 568 17.54 51.28 -17.20
CA ILE A 568 17.55 52.42 -18.15
C ILE A 568 18.86 53.21 -18.03
N THR A 569 19.33 53.46 -16.80
CA THR A 569 20.61 54.15 -16.59
C THR A 569 21.80 53.31 -17.06
N LEU A 570 21.82 52.01 -16.79
CA LEU A 570 22.86 51.10 -17.27
C LEU A 570 22.83 50.95 -18.80
N THR A 571 21.65 50.90 -19.42
CA THR A 571 21.48 50.81 -20.88
C THR A 571 21.89 52.11 -21.56
N ALA A 572 21.61 53.28 -20.96
CA ALA A 572 22.07 54.58 -21.45
C ALA A 572 23.60 54.73 -21.35
N ILE A 573 24.21 54.25 -20.25
CA ILE A 573 25.67 54.23 -20.07
C ILE A 573 26.32 53.26 -21.08
N ILE A 574 25.77 52.07 -21.26
CA ILE A 574 26.24 51.09 -22.25
C ILE A 574 26.05 51.61 -23.67
N ALA A 575 24.94 52.28 -23.99
CA ALA A 575 24.71 52.89 -25.30
C ALA A 575 25.68 54.05 -25.57
N LEU A 576 26.01 54.87 -24.57
CA LEU A 576 27.04 55.92 -24.66
C LEU A 576 28.44 55.34 -24.85
N ILE A 577 28.76 54.21 -24.20
CA ILE A 577 30.02 53.49 -24.35
C ILE A 577 30.10 52.81 -25.73
N ILE A 578 29.00 52.23 -26.23
CA ILE A 578 28.91 51.61 -27.55
C ILE A 578 28.96 52.66 -28.65
N LEU A 579 28.34 53.83 -28.49
CA LEU A 579 28.43 54.95 -29.43
C LEU A 579 29.84 55.57 -29.46
N ARG A 580 30.54 55.61 -28.32
CA ARG A 580 31.97 56.00 -28.25
C ARG A 580 32.92 54.93 -28.82
N LYS A 581 32.57 53.64 -28.74
CA LYS A 581 33.38 52.53 -29.29
C LYS A 581 33.07 52.20 -30.76
N ARG A 582 31.91 52.57 -31.29
CA ARG A 582 31.52 52.33 -32.70
C ARG A 582 32.09 53.32 -33.73
N MET A 583 32.89 54.31 -33.30
CA MET A 583 33.69 55.16 -34.21
C MET A 583 35.13 54.67 -34.45
N LYS A 584 35.55 53.53 -33.90
CA LYS A 584 36.84 52.92 -34.25
C LYS A 584 36.66 51.43 -34.52
N GLY A 585 36.54 51.14 -35.83
CA GLY A 585 36.94 49.91 -36.53
C GLY A 585 36.51 48.57 -35.94
N TYR A 586 35.84 47.75 -36.76
CA TYR A 586 36.54 46.60 -37.34
C TYR A 586 35.70 45.89 -38.41
N THR A 587 36.41 45.47 -39.45
CA THR A 587 36.05 44.58 -40.55
C THR A 587 35.88 43.12 -40.09
N ALA A 588 35.04 42.40 -40.84
CA ALA A 588 35.08 40.95 -41.17
C ALA A 588 34.95 39.85 -40.09
N VAL A 589 33.72 39.29 -40.02
CA VAL A 589 33.30 37.86 -40.07
C VAL A 589 34.33 36.75 -39.73
N THR A 590 34.00 35.87 -38.76
CA THR A 590 33.79 34.40 -38.96
C THR A 590 33.28 33.64 -37.71
N ARG A 591 32.08 33.04 -37.87
CA ARG A 591 31.59 31.68 -37.49
C ARG A 591 32.11 30.93 -36.23
N ARG A 592 31.19 30.57 -35.30
CA ARG A 592 30.86 29.17 -34.86
C ARG A 592 29.69 29.06 -33.84
N LYS A 593 28.59 28.42 -34.30
CA LYS A 593 27.71 27.37 -33.69
C LYS A 593 27.32 27.44 -32.19
N ARG A 594 26.03 27.53 -31.81
CA ARG A 594 24.90 26.54 -31.79
C ARG A 594 24.88 25.66 -30.51
N SER A 595 23.78 25.69 -29.75
CA SER A 595 23.01 24.45 -29.49
C SER A 595 21.53 24.78 -29.27
N SER A 596 20.71 24.07 -30.02
CA SER A 596 19.26 24.07 -30.09
C SER A 596 18.72 22.86 -29.32
N LYS A 597 17.58 23.01 -28.64
CA LYS A 597 16.79 21.88 -28.13
C LYS A 597 16.60 20.85 -29.24
N ALA A 598 16.88 19.59 -28.93
CA ALA A 598 16.79 18.47 -29.85
C ALA A 598 15.31 18.20 -30.22
N SER A 599 15.01 18.17 -31.52
CA SER A 599 13.80 17.55 -32.07
C SER A 599 13.99 16.03 -32.08
N LEU A 600 13.09 15.28 -31.44
CA LEU A 600 13.04 13.81 -31.52
C LEU A 600 12.74 13.40 -32.97
N LYS A 601 13.73 12.84 -33.68
CA LYS A 601 13.50 12.08 -34.93
C LYS A 601 13.48 10.61 -34.56
N ILE A 602 12.31 9.99 -34.63
CA ILE A 602 12.09 8.56 -34.40
C ILE A 602 11.92 7.93 -35.80
N GLU A 603 12.76 6.94 -36.14
CA GLU A 603 12.66 6.23 -37.42
C GLU A 603 11.36 5.40 -37.48
N GLY A 604 10.63 5.47 -38.59
CA GLY A 604 9.44 4.62 -38.86
C GLY A 604 8.07 5.25 -38.61
N VAL A 605 7.97 6.38 -37.90
CA VAL A 605 6.68 7.03 -37.56
C VAL A 605 6.62 8.46 -38.13
N LYS A 606 5.52 8.84 -38.79
CA LYS A 606 5.38 10.15 -39.44
C LYS A 606 5.20 11.26 -38.39
N SER A 607 5.99 12.32 -38.48
CA SER A 607 5.79 13.54 -37.69
C SER A 607 4.81 14.46 -38.42
N PHE A 608 3.79 14.90 -37.70
CA PHE A 608 2.78 15.86 -38.16
C PHE A 608 2.95 17.20 -37.44
N THR A 609 2.59 18.28 -38.12
CA THR A 609 2.53 19.63 -37.55
C THR A 609 1.19 19.89 -36.86
N TYR A 610 1.15 20.84 -35.93
CA TYR A 610 -0.10 21.24 -35.27
C TYR A 610 -1.16 21.69 -36.30
N ALA A 611 -0.74 22.44 -37.32
CA ALA A 611 -1.63 22.92 -38.38
C ALA A 611 -2.29 21.78 -39.17
N GLU A 612 -1.56 20.71 -39.48
CA GLU A 612 -2.12 19.52 -40.14
C GLU A 612 -3.15 18.80 -39.26
N MET A 613 -2.89 18.69 -37.96
CA MET A 613 -3.81 18.05 -37.01
C MET A 613 -5.07 18.89 -36.75
N ALA A 614 -4.91 20.22 -36.67
CA ALA A 614 -6.02 21.14 -36.54
C ALA A 614 -6.91 21.10 -37.80
N LEU A 615 -6.33 21.11 -39.00
CA LEU A 615 -7.08 20.96 -40.25
C LEU A 615 -7.81 19.61 -40.33
N ALA A 616 -7.14 18.52 -39.95
CA ALA A 616 -7.72 17.18 -40.00
C ALA A 616 -8.95 17.00 -39.10
N THR A 617 -9.08 17.81 -38.03
CA THR A 617 -10.11 17.67 -36.99
C THR A 617 -11.12 18.82 -36.94
N ASP A 618 -11.11 19.72 -37.93
CA ASP A 618 -11.89 20.95 -37.93
C ASP A 618 -11.61 21.82 -36.67
N ASN A 619 -10.33 22.09 -36.41
CA ASN A 619 -9.84 22.79 -35.21
C ASN A 619 -10.28 22.14 -33.89
N PHE A 620 -10.22 20.80 -33.81
CA PHE A 620 -10.60 20.03 -32.63
C PHE A 620 -12.04 20.31 -32.17
N ASN A 621 -12.95 20.43 -33.14
CA ASN A 621 -14.38 20.64 -32.92
C ASN A 621 -14.94 19.58 -31.94
N SER A 622 -15.82 19.97 -31.03
CA SER A 622 -16.44 19.02 -30.09
C SER A 622 -17.27 17.95 -30.79
N SER A 623 -17.76 18.22 -32.00
CA SER A 623 -18.49 17.26 -32.83
C SER A 623 -17.63 16.13 -33.42
N THR A 624 -16.31 16.33 -33.52
CA THR A 624 -15.36 15.30 -33.98
C THR A 624 -14.77 14.51 -32.79
N GLN A 625 -15.10 14.86 -31.55
CA GLN A 625 -14.64 14.15 -30.36
C GLN A 625 -15.34 12.78 -30.26
N ILE A 626 -14.54 11.71 -30.30
CA ILE A 626 -15.02 10.32 -30.23
C ILE A 626 -14.77 9.66 -28.87
N GLY A 627 -13.96 10.27 -28.01
CA GLY A 627 -13.69 9.74 -26.68
C GLY A 627 -12.92 10.71 -25.78
N GLN A 628 -12.88 10.39 -24.49
CA GLN A 628 -12.09 11.11 -23.50
C GLN A 628 -11.53 10.11 -22.47
N GLY A 629 -10.20 10.11 -22.29
CA GLY A 629 -9.49 9.22 -21.36
C GLY A 629 -8.59 9.99 -20.40
N GLY A 630 -7.82 9.27 -19.59
CA GLY A 630 -6.91 9.87 -18.57
C GLY A 630 -5.77 10.71 -19.16
N TYR A 631 -5.38 10.41 -20.40
CA TYR A 631 -4.35 11.15 -21.14
C TYR A 631 -4.89 12.46 -21.78
N GLY A 632 -6.17 12.46 -22.20
CA GLY A 632 -6.77 13.59 -22.91
C GLY A 632 -7.96 13.19 -23.79
N LYS A 633 -8.29 14.03 -24.78
CA LYS A 633 -9.44 13.85 -25.68
C LYS A 633 -9.02 13.18 -26.98
N VAL A 634 -9.89 12.32 -27.52
CA VAL A 634 -9.68 11.63 -28.80
C VAL A 634 -10.66 12.18 -29.83
N TYR A 635 -10.14 12.58 -30.98
CA TYR A 635 -10.88 13.16 -32.09
C TYR A 635 -10.79 12.26 -33.32
N LYS A 636 -11.87 12.16 -34.08
CA LYS A 636 -11.86 11.61 -35.44
C LYS A 636 -11.35 12.68 -36.39
N GLY A 637 -10.31 12.37 -37.15
CA GLY A 637 -9.75 13.28 -38.15
C GLY A 637 -9.65 12.64 -39.53
N THR A 638 -9.53 13.46 -40.57
CA THR A 638 -9.21 13.02 -41.93
C THR A 638 -7.93 13.72 -42.39
N LEU A 639 -6.87 12.96 -42.63
CA LEU A 639 -5.59 13.49 -43.10
C LEU A 639 -5.70 14.01 -44.54
N GLY A 640 -4.72 14.82 -44.98
CA GLY A 640 -4.72 15.44 -46.32
C GLY A 640 -4.68 14.46 -47.50
N ASP A 641 -4.35 13.18 -47.25
CA ASP A 641 -4.41 12.09 -48.22
C ASP A 641 -5.76 11.34 -48.23
N GLY A 642 -6.73 11.75 -47.40
CA GLY A 642 -8.04 11.12 -47.25
C GLY A 642 -8.11 10.02 -46.20
N THR A 643 -7.00 9.69 -45.52
CA THR A 643 -6.98 8.65 -44.48
C THR A 643 -7.74 9.09 -43.23
N VAL A 644 -8.69 8.29 -42.77
CA VAL A 644 -9.43 8.53 -41.52
C VAL A 644 -8.61 8.03 -40.33
N VAL A 645 -8.41 8.88 -39.33
CA VAL A 645 -7.53 8.62 -38.19
C VAL A 645 -8.18 8.98 -36.86
N ALA A 646 -7.69 8.38 -35.78
CA ALA A 646 -8.00 8.79 -34.42
C ALA A 646 -6.83 9.61 -33.84
N ILE A 647 -7.10 10.84 -33.41
CA ILE A 647 -6.09 11.77 -32.90
C ILE A 647 -6.32 11.97 -31.40
N LYS A 648 -5.41 11.45 -30.59
CA LYS A 648 -5.40 11.53 -29.13
C LYS A 648 -4.56 12.75 -28.72
N ARG A 649 -5.21 13.82 -28.27
CA ARG A 649 -4.58 15.09 -27.87
C ARG A 649 -4.47 15.19 -26.35
N ALA A 650 -3.27 15.47 -25.85
CA ALA A 650 -3.01 15.68 -24.42
C ALA A 650 -3.70 16.96 -23.92
N GLN A 651 -4.16 16.96 -22.67
CA GLN A 651 -4.78 18.14 -22.04
C GLN A 651 -3.78 18.87 -21.12
N GLU A 652 -3.74 20.20 -21.19
CA GLU A 652 -2.92 21.05 -20.31
C GLU A 652 -3.27 20.77 -18.83
N GLY A 653 -2.27 20.35 -18.05
CA GLY A 653 -2.42 20.04 -16.62
C GLY A 653 -2.75 18.59 -16.28
N SER A 654 -2.76 17.65 -17.23
CA SER A 654 -2.87 16.22 -16.91
C SER A 654 -1.60 15.72 -16.19
N LEU A 655 -1.78 15.00 -15.08
CA LEU A 655 -0.68 14.44 -14.26
C LEU A 655 0.07 13.28 -14.95
N GLN A 656 -0.35 12.87 -16.17
CA GLN A 656 0.05 11.65 -16.86
C GLN A 656 0.73 11.84 -18.23
N GLY A 657 0.66 13.03 -18.85
CA GLY A 657 0.90 13.21 -20.30
C GLY A 657 2.30 12.86 -20.84
N GLU A 658 3.37 13.54 -20.42
CA GLU A 658 4.63 13.52 -21.17
C GLU A 658 5.34 12.15 -21.19
N ARG A 659 5.37 11.45 -20.05
CA ARG A 659 6.02 10.12 -19.96
C ARG A 659 5.24 9.04 -20.69
N GLU A 660 3.91 9.06 -20.59
CA GLU A 660 3.04 8.07 -21.24
C GLU A 660 3.02 8.30 -22.76
N PHE A 661 3.08 9.56 -23.20
CA PHE A 661 3.29 9.96 -24.61
C PHE A 661 4.58 9.37 -25.18
N LEU A 662 5.71 9.60 -24.51
CA LEU A 662 7.01 9.08 -24.98
C LEU A 662 7.06 7.56 -24.96
N THR A 663 6.49 6.92 -23.92
CA THR A 663 6.43 5.45 -23.80
C THR A 663 5.61 4.85 -24.93
N GLU A 664 4.46 5.45 -25.25
CA GLU A 664 3.55 4.97 -26.28
C GLU A 664 4.17 5.09 -27.68
N ILE A 665 4.88 6.19 -27.99
CA ILE A 665 5.63 6.31 -29.25
C ILE A 665 6.79 5.30 -29.31
N GLU A 666 7.55 5.16 -28.22
CA GLU A 666 8.70 4.27 -28.17
C GLU A 666 8.29 2.80 -28.34
N LEU A 667 7.17 2.36 -27.73
CA LEU A 667 6.71 0.98 -27.84
C LEU A 667 5.99 0.72 -29.16
N LEU A 668 5.02 1.55 -29.55
CA LEU A 668 4.21 1.30 -30.74
C LEU A 668 4.97 1.46 -32.07
N SER A 669 6.03 2.26 -32.11
CA SER A 669 6.90 2.35 -33.30
C SER A 669 7.54 1.00 -33.67
N ARG A 670 7.64 0.07 -32.72
CA ARG A 670 8.25 -1.25 -32.89
C ARG A 670 7.23 -2.38 -33.11
N LEU A 671 5.94 -2.13 -32.91
CA LEU A 671 4.91 -3.18 -32.85
C LEU A 671 4.01 -3.15 -34.08
N HIS A 672 3.94 -4.30 -34.79
CA HIS A 672 3.08 -4.46 -35.95
C HIS A 672 2.38 -5.82 -35.87
N HIS A 673 1.11 -5.83 -35.48
CA HIS A 673 0.34 -7.05 -35.37
C HIS A 673 -1.15 -6.80 -35.65
N ARG A 674 -1.84 -7.77 -36.26
CA ARG A 674 -3.25 -7.64 -36.71
C ARG A 674 -4.23 -7.35 -35.56
N ASN A 675 -3.85 -7.69 -34.33
CA ASN A 675 -4.65 -7.51 -33.11
C ASN A 675 -4.08 -6.44 -32.16
N LEU A 676 -3.20 -5.56 -32.64
CA LEU A 676 -2.75 -4.37 -31.93
C LEU A 676 -3.10 -3.13 -32.76
N VAL A 677 -3.40 -2.01 -32.10
CA VAL A 677 -3.66 -0.74 -32.80
C VAL A 677 -2.37 -0.15 -33.34
N ALA A 678 -2.34 0.20 -34.62
CA ALA A 678 -1.18 0.80 -35.27
C ALA A 678 -1.07 2.31 -35.00
N LEU A 679 0.13 2.76 -34.63
CA LEU A 679 0.48 4.17 -34.55
C LEU A 679 0.95 4.68 -35.92
N LEU A 680 0.22 5.63 -36.50
CA LEU A 680 0.51 6.21 -37.81
C LEU A 680 1.45 7.41 -37.72
N GLY A 681 1.39 8.15 -36.60
CA GLY A 681 2.21 9.35 -36.42
C GLY A 681 2.07 10.02 -35.06
N PHE A 682 2.83 11.09 -34.88
CA PHE A 682 2.74 11.95 -33.69
C PHE A 682 2.95 13.43 -34.04
N CYS A 683 2.48 14.32 -33.16
CA CYS A 683 2.72 15.76 -33.19
C CYS A 683 3.28 16.18 -31.82
N ASP A 684 4.39 16.91 -31.84
CA ASP A 684 5.01 17.54 -30.67
C ASP A 684 5.51 18.93 -31.08
N GLU A 685 4.60 19.91 -31.09
CA GLU A 685 4.83 21.26 -31.58
C GLU A 685 4.12 22.27 -30.67
N GLU A 686 4.78 23.40 -30.34
CA GLU A 686 4.19 24.49 -29.51
C GLU A 686 3.65 24.08 -28.13
N GLY A 687 4.09 22.94 -27.58
CA GLY A 687 3.59 22.41 -26.30
C GLY A 687 2.36 21.50 -26.44
N GLU A 688 1.93 21.23 -27.67
CA GLU A 688 0.84 20.34 -28.01
C GLU A 688 1.37 18.93 -28.35
N GLN A 689 0.96 17.94 -27.55
CA GLN A 689 1.33 16.54 -27.72
C GLN A 689 0.13 15.74 -28.24
N MET A 690 0.28 15.11 -29.41
CA MET A 690 -0.78 14.31 -30.03
C MET A 690 -0.27 13.01 -30.64
N LEU A 691 -1.04 11.94 -30.50
CA LEU A 691 -0.80 10.63 -31.11
C LEU A 691 -1.85 10.34 -32.16
N VAL A 692 -1.43 9.86 -33.33
CA VAL A 692 -2.29 9.58 -34.49
C VAL A 692 -2.33 8.07 -34.73
N TYR A 693 -3.51 7.47 -34.58
CA TYR A 693 -3.74 6.04 -34.76
C TYR A 693 -4.67 5.79 -35.96
N GLU A 694 -4.67 4.55 -36.45
CA GLU A 694 -5.78 4.08 -37.30
C GLU A 694 -7.12 4.21 -36.57
N TYR A 695 -8.16 4.62 -37.31
CA TYR A 695 -9.51 4.77 -36.78
C TYR A 695 -10.21 3.41 -36.68
N MET A 696 -10.90 3.18 -35.56
CA MET A 696 -11.65 1.94 -35.28
C MET A 696 -13.14 2.23 -35.39
N GLU A 697 -13.80 1.74 -36.44
CA GLU A 697 -15.17 2.13 -36.79
C GLU A 697 -16.22 1.66 -35.78
N ASN A 698 -15.98 0.51 -35.13
CA ASN A 698 -16.91 -0.06 -34.16
C ASN A 698 -16.60 0.33 -32.70
N GLY A 699 -15.63 1.23 -32.48
CA GLY A 699 -15.33 1.78 -31.15
C GLY A 699 -14.74 0.76 -30.17
N THR A 700 -15.08 0.91 -28.88
CA THR A 700 -14.52 0.06 -27.80
C THR A 700 -15.35 -1.21 -27.57
N LEU A 701 -14.72 -2.29 -27.12
CA LEU A 701 -15.42 -3.51 -26.72
C LEU A 701 -16.43 -3.22 -25.60
N ARG A 702 -16.09 -2.34 -24.65
CA ARG A 702 -16.99 -1.97 -23.55
C ARG A 702 -18.33 -1.42 -24.04
N ASP A 703 -18.32 -0.60 -25.08
CA ASP A 703 -19.54 -0.05 -25.67
C ASP A 703 -20.37 -1.16 -26.35
N ASN A 704 -19.69 -2.11 -26.98
CA ASN A 704 -20.30 -3.24 -27.71
C ASN A 704 -20.91 -4.34 -26.81
N ILE A 705 -20.52 -4.43 -25.54
CA ILE A 705 -21.14 -5.35 -24.56
C ILE A 705 -22.16 -4.66 -23.64
N SER A 706 -22.25 -3.33 -23.69
CA SER A 706 -23.15 -2.55 -22.84
C SER A 706 -24.64 -2.73 -23.20
N VAL A 707 -25.55 -2.32 -22.30
CA VAL A 707 -27.02 -2.46 -22.46
C VAL A 707 -27.59 -1.55 -23.56
N LYS A 708 -26.78 -0.71 -24.22
CA LYS A 708 -27.23 0.38 -25.09
C LYS A 708 -27.41 0.04 -26.58
N LEU A 709 -27.07 -1.17 -27.03
CA LEU A 709 -27.18 -1.55 -28.45
C LEU A 709 -28.50 -2.29 -28.75
N GLU A 710 -29.08 -2.00 -29.92
CA GLU A 710 -30.30 -2.66 -30.43
C GLU A 710 -30.05 -4.14 -30.81
N GLU A 711 -28.82 -4.49 -31.22
CA GLU A 711 -28.40 -5.87 -31.47
C GLU A 711 -27.14 -6.24 -30.64
N PRO A 712 -27.24 -7.19 -29.69
CA PRO A 712 -26.13 -7.60 -28.84
C PRO A 712 -25.17 -8.57 -29.58
N LEU A 713 -23.87 -8.47 -29.30
CA LEU A 713 -22.89 -9.44 -29.82
C LEU A 713 -23.24 -10.86 -29.39
N ASP A 714 -23.36 -11.76 -30.37
CA ASP A 714 -23.53 -13.19 -30.14
C ASP A 714 -22.26 -13.82 -29.54
N PHE A 715 -22.40 -15.05 -29.04
CA PHE A 715 -21.28 -15.71 -28.36
C PHE A 715 -20.12 -16.01 -29.29
N ALA A 716 -20.38 -16.30 -30.57
CA ALA A 716 -19.34 -16.49 -31.57
C ALA A 716 -18.52 -15.21 -31.76
N MET A 717 -19.15 -14.05 -31.92
CA MET A 717 -18.42 -12.81 -32.07
C MET A 717 -17.63 -12.47 -30.79
N ARG A 718 -18.21 -12.69 -29.60
CA ARG A 718 -17.49 -12.49 -28.32
C ARG A 718 -16.26 -13.41 -28.20
N MET A 719 -16.37 -14.66 -28.63
CA MET A 719 -15.25 -15.61 -28.64
C MET A 719 -14.15 -15.21 -29.63
N ARG A 720 -14.53 -14.72 -30.83
CA ARG A 720 -13.56 -14.21 -31.81
C ARG A 720 -12.81 -12.99 -31.28
N ILE A 721 -13.51 -12.10 -30.57
CA ILE A 721 -12.92 -10.93 -29.91
C ILE A 721 -11.97 -11.36 -28.78
N ALA A 722 -12.38 -12.34 -27.95
CA ALA A 722 -11.53 -12.90 -26.90
C ALA A 722 -10.25 -13.50 -27.49
N LEU A 723 -10.37 -14.30 -28.56
CA LEU A 723 -9.25 -14.92 -29.26
C LEU A 723 -8.33 -13.88 -29.91
N GLY A 724 -8.88 -12.86 -30.57
CA GLY A 724 -8.10 -11.77 -31.15
C GLY A 724 -7.32 -10.98 -30.10
N SER A 725 -7.96 -10.66 -28.98
CA SER A 725 -7.32 -9.96 -27.86
C SER A 725 -6.19 -10.80 -27.25
N ALA A 726 -6.43 -12.10 -27.05
CA ALA A 726 -5.43 -13.03 -26.53
C ALA A 726 -4.22 -13.17 -27.48
N LYS A 727 -4.45 -13.24 -28.80
CA LYS A 727 -3.36 -13.27 -29.81
C LYS A 727 -2.54 -11.99 -29.80
N GLY A 728 -3.17 -10.83 -29.64
CA GLY A 728 -2.48 -9.54 -29.50
C GLY A 728 -1.56 -9.51 -28.28
N ILE A 729 -2.03 -9.99 -27.12
CA ILE A 729 -1.24 -10.01 -25.88
C ILE A 729 -0.14 -11.08 -25.94
N LEU A 730 -0.41 -12.24 -26.54
CA LEU A 730 0.60 -13.27 -26.76
C LEU A 730 1.77 -12.74 -27.59
N TYR A 731 1.49 -11.99 -28.66
CA TYR A 731 2.52 -11.34 -29.47
C TYR A 731 3.39 -10.40 -28.62
N LEU A 732 2.80 -9.61 -27.72
CA LEU A 732 3.56 -8.73 -26.81
C LEU A 732 4.48 -9.52 -25.87
N HIS A 733 4.04 -10.68 -25.37
CA HIS A 733 4.78 -11.48 -24.40
C HIS A 733 5.88 -12.36 -25.02
N THR A 734 5.77 -12.69 -26.31
CA THR A 734 6.63 -13.73 -26.93
C THR A 734 7.36 -13.27 -28.19
N GLU A 735 6.74 -12.45 -29.03
CA GLU A 735 7.28 -12.06 -30.34
C GLU A 735 7.86 -10.63 -30.34
N ALA A 736 7.41 -9.76 -29.44
CA ALA A 736 8.03 -8.44 -29.24
C ALA A 736 9.43 -8.59 -28.61
N ASN A 737 10.40 -7.80 -29.11
CA ASN A 737 11.77 -7.84 -28.61
C ASN A 737 12.24 -6.44 -28.14
N PRO A 738 12.52 -6.26 -26.83
CA PRO A 738 12.25 -7.20 -25.74
C PRO A 738 10.73 -7.36 -25.49
N PRO A 739 10.28 -8.44 -24.81
CA PRO A 739 8.87 -8.66 -24.52
C PRO A 739 8.24 -7.50 -23.73
N ILE A 740 6.92 -7.33 -23.82
CA ILE A 740 6.20 -6.16 -23.29
C ILE A 740 5.03 -6.62 -22.43
N PHE A 741 4.95 -6.10 -21.20
CA PHE A 741 3.78 -6.25 -20.32
C PHE A 741 2.87 -5.03 -20.49
N HIS A 742 1.60 -5.26 -20.85
CA HIS A 742 0.66 -4.21 -21.22
C HIS A 742 0.18 -3.41 -20.01
N ARG A 743 -0.15 -4.10 -18.91
CA ARG A 743 -0.47 -3.59 -17.56
C ARG A 743 -1.79 -2.84 -17.39
N ASP A 744 -2.46 -2.47 -18.47
CA ASP A 744 -3.80 -1.86 -18.44
C ASP A 744 -4.78 -2.50 -19.44
N ILE A 745 -4.82 -3.83 -19.45
CA ILE A 745 -5.80 -4.60 -20.24
C ILE A 745 -7.19 -4.43 -19.62
N LYS A 746 -8.15 -3.94 -20.41
CA LYS A 746 -9.55 -3.73 -20.02
C LYS A 746 -10.44 -3.61 -21.26
N ALA A 747 -11.75 -3.80 -21.11
CA ALA A 747 -12.68 -3.74 -22.24
C ALA A 747 -12.73 -2.38 -22.97
N SER A 748 -12.36 -1.26 -22.33
CA SER A 748 -12.28 0.05 -23.01
C SER A 748 -11.00 0.23 -23.84
N ASN A 749 -9.98 -0.60 -23.60
CA ASN A 749 -8.69 -0.57 -24.31
C ASN A 749 -8.60 -1.67 -25.39
N ILE A 750 -9.69 -2.39 -25.64
CA ILE A 750 -9.83 -3.31 -26.76
C ILE A 750 -10.78 -2.64 -27.75
N LEU A 751 -10.27 -2.25 -28.91
CA LEU A 751 -11.02 -1.60 -29.97
C LEU A 751 -11.42 -2.58 -31.06
N LEU A 752 -12.48 -2.27 -31.80
CA LEU A 752 -13.02 -3.13 -32.85
C LEU A 752 -12.97 -2.38 -34.19
N ASP A 753 -12.33 -3.00 -35.18
CA ASP A 753 -12.37 -2.50 -36.56
C ASP A 753 -13.74 -2.74 -37.22
N SER A 754 -13.94 -2.24 -38.43
CA SER A 754 -15.15 -2.46 -39.24
C SER A 754 -15.58 -3.92 -39.42
N ARG A 755 -14.68 -4.90 -39.22
CA ARG A 755 -14.93 -6.35 -39.30
C ARG A 755 -15.04 -7.01 -37.93
N PHE A 756 -15.17 -6.23 -36.86
CA PHE A 756 -15.19 -6.69 -35.47
C PHE A 756 -13.92 -7.46 -35.06
N ILE A 757 -12.78 -7.18 -35.71
CA ILE A 757 -11.48 -7.70 -35.31
C ILE A 757 -11.01 -6.89 -34.11
N ALA A 758 -10.73 -7.59 -33.01
CA ALA A 758 -10.23 -6.99 -31.78
C ALA A 758 -8.78 -6.53 -31.93
N LYS A 759 -8.52 -5.28 -31.54
CA LYS A 759 -7.19 -4.67 -31.48
C LYS A 759 -6.94 -4.05 -30.10
N VAL A 760 -5.87 -4.47 -29.44
CA VAL A 760 -5.47 -3.94 -28.12
C VAL A 760 -4.79 -2.58 -28.31
N ALA A 761 -5.17 -1.61 -27.47
CA ALA A 761 -4.78 -0.21 -27.54
C ALA A 761 -4.30 0.32 -26.17
N ASP A 762 -3.76 1.55 -26.17
CA ASP A 762 -3.38 2.33 -24.98
C ASP A 762 -2.18 1.76 -24.20
N PHE A 763 -0.99 1.90 -24.81
CA PHE A 763 0.28 1.38 -24.30
C PHE A 763 0.99 2.35 -23.32
N GLY A 764 0.33 3.45 -22.93
CA GLY A 764 0.93 4.49 -22.09
C GLY A 764 1.42 3.99 -20.73
N LEU A 765 0.88 2.86 -20.23
CA LEU A 765 1.28 2.23 -18.97
C LEU A 765 2.20 1.01 -19.13
N SER A 766 2.43 0.57 -20.37
CA SER A 766 3.16 -0.65 -20.69
C SER A 766 4.64 -0.57 -20.31
N ARG A 767 5.25 -1.74 -20.11
CA ARG A 767 6.62 -1.89 -19.61
C ARG A 767 7.33 -2.98 -20.39
N LEU A 768 8.63 -2.79 -20.65
CA LEU A 768 9.48 -3.86 -21.16
C LEU A 768 9.69 -4.92 -20.07
N ALA A 769 9.69 -6.18 -20.46
CA ALA A 769 10.03 -7.31 -19.63
C ALA A 769 11.52 -7.27 -19.22
N PRO A 770 11.92 -7.99 -18.16
CA PRO A 770 13.29 -8.01 -17.69
C PRO A 770 14.20 -8.64 -18.75
N VAL A 771 15.31 -7.96 -19.05
CA VAL A 771 16.33 -8.49 -19.96
C VAL A 771 17.26 -9.41 -19.15
N PRO A 772 17.66 -10.58 -19.68
CA PRO A 772 18.64 -11.45 -19.01
C PRO A 772 19.94 -10.68 -18.74
N ASP A 773 20.54 -10.89 -17.57
CA ASP A 773 21.86 -10.36 -17.26
C ASP A 773 22.98 -11.09 -18.04
N MET A 774 24.23 -10.64 -17.90
CA MET A 774 25.40 -11.20 -18.62
C MET A 774 25.68 -12.67 -18.26
N GLU A 775 25.03 -13.20 -17.22
CA GLU A 775 25.10 -14.59 -16.75
C GLU A 775 23.91 -15.44 -17.24
N GLY A 776 22.97 -14.83 -17.99
CA GLY A 776 21.81 -15.51 -18.57
C GLY A 776 20.62 -15.68 -17.62
N ILE A 777 20.65 -15.05 -16.44
CA ILE A 777 19.59 -15.10 -15.44
C ILE A 777 18.65 -13.91 -15.67
N SER A 778 17.48 -14.16 -16.26
CA SER A 778 16.41 -13.16 -16.35
C SER A 778 15.53 -13.21 -15.11
N PRO A 779 15.31 -12.09 -14.39
CA PRO A 779 14.24 -12.02 -13.40
C PRO A 779 12.90 -12.38 -14.06
N HIS A 780 12.10 -13.26 -13.44
CA HIS A 780 10.77 -13.63 -13.99
C HIS A 780 9.72 -12.52 -13.83
N HIS A 781 10.06 -11.39 -13.20
CA HIS A 781 9.14 -10.30 -12.89
C HIS A 781 9.80 -8.91 -12.98
N VAL A 782 8.98 -7.88 -13.24
CA VAL A 782 9.36 -6.47 -13.19
C VAL A 782 8.84 -5.86 -11.88
N SER A 783 9.73 -5.55 -10.94
CA SER A 783 9.33 -4.79 -9.75
C SER A 783 9.03 -3.33 -10.11
N THR A 784 7.76 -2.92 -10.06
CA THR A 784 7.33 -1.57 -10.45
C THR A 784 6.18 -1.07 -9.58
N VAL A 785 6.06 0.27 -9.45
CA VAL A 785 4.89 0.95 -8.84
C VAL A 785 3.61 0.31 -9.36
N VAL A 786 2.59 0.08 -8.54
CA VAL A 786 1.34 -0.49 -9.05
C VAL A 786 0.59 0.55 -9.90
N LYS A 787 0.34 0.26 -11.17
CA LYS A 787 -0.55 1.03 -12.05
C LYS A 787 -1.45 0.06 -12.81
N GLY A 788 -2.68 0.49 -13.09
CA GLY A 788 -3.69 -0.26 -13.82
C GLY A 788 -5.09 0.16 -13.38
N THR A 789 -6.12 -0.31 -14.08
CA THR A 789 -7.50 0.09 -13.81
C THR A 789 -8.14 -0.75 -12.68
N PRO A 790 -8.75 -0.12 -11.64
CA PRO A 790 -9.47 -0.84 -10.60
C PRO A 790 -10.52 -1.81 -11.16
N GLY A 791 -10.51 -3.06 -10.68
CA GLY A 791 -11.38 -4.14 -11.17
C GLY A 791 -10.68 -5.11 -12.13
N TYR A 792 -9.68 -4.66 -12.87
CA TYR A 792 -8.86 -5.49 -13.77
C TYR A 792 -7.48 -5.80 -13.21
N LEU A 793 -7.07 -5.05 -12.18
CA LEU A 793 -5.75 -5.14 -11.59
C LEU A 793 -5.52 -6.48 -10.91
N ASP A 794 -4.44 -7.16 -11.28
CA ASP A 794 -3.97 -8.39 -10.65
C ASP A 794 -3.75 -8.20 -9.14
N PRO A 795 -4.44 -8.98 -8.28
CA PRO A 795 -4.30 -8.91 -6.83
C PRO A 795 -2.88 -9.19 -6.35
N GLU A 796 -2.18 -10.12 -6.97
CA GLU A 796 -0.81 -10.46 -6.58
C GLU A 796 0.16 -9.37 -7.01
N TYR A 797 0.03 -8.82 -8.21
CA TYR A 797 0.77 -7.62 -8.61
C TYR A 797 0.49 -6.44 -7.67
N PHE A 798 -0.78 -6.24 -7.27
CA PHE A 798 -1.18 -5.20 -6.31
C PHE A 798 -0.52 -5.40 -4.94
N LEU A 799 -0.44 -6.63 -4.45
CA LEU A 799 0.15 -6.98 -3.15
C LEU A 799 1.69 -6.97 -3.18
N THR A 800 2.28 -7.68 -4.14
CA THR A 800 3.73 -7.94 -4.23
C THR A 800 4.50 -6.82 -4.92
N HIS A 801 3.83 -6.01 -5.76
CA HIS A 801 4.43 -5.04 -6.68
C HIS A 801 5.33 -5.68 -7.77
N GLN A 802 5.21 -7.00 -7.95
CA GLN A 802 5.88 -7.75 -9.00
C GLN A 802 4.93 -7.86 -10.20
N LEU A 803 5.28 -7.19 -11.29
CA LEU A 803 4.54 -7.27 -12.55
C LEU A 803 5.10 -8.43 -13.38
N THR A 804 4.24 -9.35 -13.78
CA THR A 804 4.60 -10.49 -14.64
C THR A 804 3.73 -10.48 -15.90
N ASP A 805 4.05 -11.34 -16.87
CA ASP A 805 3.17 -11.66 -18.00
C ASP A 805 1.80 -12.16 -17.51
N LYS A 806 1.78 -12.90 -16.39
CA LYS A 806 0.55 -13.40 -15.74
C LYS A 806 -0.34 -12.31 -15.14
N SER A 807 0.17 -11.09 -14.96
CA SER A 807 -0.67 -9.95 -14.56
C SER A 807 -1.59 -9.52 -15.70
N ASP A 808 -1.11 -9.54 -16.96
CA ASP A 808 -1.95 -9.29 -18.13
C ASP A 808 -2.95 -10.44 -18.34
N VAL A 809 -2.57 -11.69 -18.03
CA VAL A 809 -3.46 -12.86 -18.05
C VAL A 809 -4.65 -12.65 -17.11
N TYR A 810 -4.42 -12.17 -15.88
CA TYR A 810 -5.49 -11.88 -14.93
C TYR A 810 -6.43 -10.80 -15.46
N SER A 811 -5.88 -9.69 -15.95
CA SER A 811 -6.68 -8.59 -16.50
C SER A 811 -7.53 -9.02 -17.71
N LEU A 812 -6.97 -9.88 -18.58
CA LEU A 812 -7.71 -10.47 -19.70
C LEU A 812 -8.78 -11.46 -19.22
N GLY A 813 -8.51 -12.21 -18.15
CA GLY A 813 -9.51 -13.08 -17.50
C GLY A 813 -10.74 -12.30 -17.03
N VAL A 814 -10.55 -11.10 -16.47
CA VAL A 814 -11.65 -10.20 -16.11
C VAL A 814 -12.44 -9.77 -17.35
N VAL A 815 -11.77 -9.46 -18.46
CA VAL A 815 -12.44 -9.16 -19.74
C VAL A 815 -13.25 -10.36 -20.25
N PHE A 816 -12.78 -11.59 -20.09
CA PHE A 816 -13.54 -12.78 -20.45
C PHE A 816 -14.81 -12.92 -19.61
N LEU A 817 -14.75 -12.60 -18.31
CA LEU A 817 -15.93 -12.59 -17.45
C LEU A 817 -16.93 -11.50 -17.86
N GLU A 818 -16.45 -10.32 -18.29
CA GLU A 818 -17.31 -9.28 -18.86
C GLU A 818 -17.97 -9.73 -20.18
N LEU A 819 -17.21 -10.39 -21.07
CA LEU A 819 -17.75 -10.96 -22.30
C LEU A 819 -18.81 -12.03 -22.01
N LEU A 820 -18.65 -12.83 -20.96
CA LEU A 820 -19.59 -13.88 -20.60
C LEU A 820 -20.88 -13.34 -19.97
N THR A 821 -20.78 -12.31 -19.13
CA THR A 821 -21.87 -11.85 -18.25
C THR A 821 -22.51 -10.53 -18.71
N GLY A 822 -21.80 -9.73 -19.50
CA GLY A 822 -22.18 -8.35 -19.82
C GLY A 822 -22.07 -7.36 -18.64
N MET A 823 -21.61 -7.81 -17.46
CA MET A 823 -21.54 -6.99 -16.26
C MET A 823 -20.32 -6.04 -16.25
N HIS A 824 -20.31 -5.04 -15.36
CA HIS A 824 -19.10 -4.27 -15.07
C HIS A 824 -18.24 -5.02 -14.04
N PRO A 825 -16.89 -4.91 -14.08
CA PRO A 825 -16.00 -5.62 -13.17
C PRO A 825 -16.24 -5.30 -11.69
N ILE A 826 -16.63 -4.05 -11.40
CA ILE A 826 -17.03 -3.59 -10.08
C ILE A 826 -18.38 -2.87 -10.19
N THR A 827 -19.38 -3.35 -9.46
CA THR A 827 -20.71 -2.74 -9.39
C THR A 827 -21.20 -2.74 -7.95
N HIS A 828 -21.48 -1.57 -7.36
CA HIS A 828 -21.94 -1.43 -5.96
C HIS A 828 -21.06 -2.18 -4.91
N GLY A 829 -19.74 -2.19 -5.10
CA GLY A 829 -18.80 -2.88 -4.20
C GLY A 829 -18.69 -4.40 -4.39
N LYS A 830 -19.45 -4.99 -5.33
CA LYS A 830 -19.30 -6.40 -5.74
C LYS A 830 -18.29 -6.53 -6.88
N ASN A 831 -17.49 -7.59 -6.84
CA ASN A 831 -16.47 -7.90 -7.83
C ASN A 831 -16.92 -9.06 -8.73
N ILE A 832 -16.82 -8.90 -10.05
CA ILE A 832 -17.27 -9.87 -11.04
C ILE A 832 -16.63 -11.27 -10.88
N VAL A 833 -15.35 -11.34 -10.52
CA VAL A 833 -14.61 -12.60 -10.32
C VAL A 833 -15.25 -13.39 -9.19
N ARG A 834 -15.58 -12.72 -8.07
CA ARG A 834 -16.21 -13.36 -6.92
C ARG A 834 -17.63 -13.85 -7.23
N GLU A 835 -18.44 -13.03 -7.87
CA GLU A 835 -19.83 -13.39 -8.20
C GLU A 835 -19.89 -14.58 -9.17
N VAL A 836 -19.05 -14.58 -10.22
CA VAL A 836 -18.99 -15.70 -11.18
C VAL A 836 -18.42 -16.95 -10.53
N ASN A 837 -17.41 -16.85 -9.66
CA ASN A 837 -16.85 -18.00 -8.96
C ASN A 837 -17.88 -18.65 -8.00
N ILE A 838 -18.71 -17.86 -7.30
CA ILE A 838 -19.81 -18.38 -6.48
C ILE A 838 -20.85 -19.11 -7.34
N ALA A 839 -21.23 -18.53 -8.49
CA ALA A 839 -22.17 -19.16 -9.42
C ALA A 839 -21.61 -20.46 -10.01
N TYR A 840 -20.30 -20.51 -10.30
CA TYR A 840 -19.62 -21.70 -10.79
C TYR A 840 -19.57 -22.82 -9.73
N GLN A 841 -19.16 -22.50 -8.50
CA GLN A 841 -19.08 -23.47 -7.39
C GLN A 841 -20.44 -24.05 -6.97
N SER A 842 -21.51 -23.29 -7.16
CA SER A 842 -22.89 -23.72 -6.88
C SER A 842 -23.56 -24.44 -8.06
N GLY A 843 -22.82 -24.73 -9.14
CA GLY A 843 -23.36 -25.39 -10.35
C GLY A 843 -24.37 -24.52 -11.13
N SER A 844 -24.42 -23.22 -10.85
CA SER A 844 -25.40 -22.27 -11.36
C SER A 844 -24.80 -21.26 -12.35
N ILE A 845 -23.76 -21.63 -13.10
CA ILE A 845 -23.03 -20.73 -14.00
C ILE A 845 -23.93 -20.06 -15.04
N LEU A 846 -24.94 -20.78 -15.55
CA LEU A 846 -25.91 -20.25 -16.51
C LEU A 846 -26.73 -19.06 -15.97
N SER A 847 -26.81 -18.89 -14.65
CA SER A 847 -27.55 -17.78 -14.03
C SER A 847 -26.89 -16.41 -14.20
N VAL A 848 -25.56 -16.38 -14.42
CA VAL A 848 -24.77 -15.15 -14.58
C VAL A 848 -24.40 -14.85 -16.04
N VAL A 849 -24.71 -15.75 -16.96
CA VAL A 849 -24.45 -15.59 -18.40
C VAL A 849 -25.38 -14.54 -19.00
N ASP A 850 -24.86 -13.71 -19.90
CA ASP A 850 -25.65 -12.70 -20.60
C ASP A 850 -26.74 -13.35 -21.46
N LYS A 851 -28.00 -13.22 -21.01
CA LYS A 851 -29.20 -13.79 -21.64
C LYS A 851 -29.44 -13.28 -23.06
N ARG A 852 -28.76 -12.21 -23.46
CA ARG A 852 -28.82 -11.63 -24.80
C ARG A 852 -28.02 -12.42 -25.83
N MET A 853 -27.14 -13.33 -25.39
CA MET A 853 -26.42 -14.22 -26.29
C MET A 853 -27.36 -15.34 -26.75
N SER A 854 -27.64 -15.42 -28.05
CA SER A 854 -28.50 -16.44 -28.63
C SER A 854 -27.74 -17.76 -28.85
N SER A 855 -28.41 -18.89 -28.59
CA SER A 855 -28.00 -20.24 -29.06
C SER A 855 -26.55 -20.66 -28.74
N VAL A 856 -26.18 -20.76 -27.45
CA VAL A 856 -24.85 -21.21 -27.03
C VAL A 856 -24.88 -22.63 -26.48
N PRO A 857 -24.03 -23.57 -26.94
CA PRO A 857 -23.86 -24.87 -26.31
C PRO A 857 -23.40 -24.69 -24.84
N PRO A 858 -24.08 -25.31 -23.85
CA PRO A 858 -23.69 -25.20 -22.45
C PRO A 858 -22.23 -25.62 -22.18
N GLU A 859 -21.72 -26.59 -22.95
CA GLU A 859 -20.33 -27.03 -22.89
C GLU A 859 -19.33 -25.91 -23.25
N CYS A 860 -19.66 -25.07 -24.24
CA CYS A 860 -18.81 -23.94 -24.63
C CYS A 860 -18.80 -22.85 -23.55
N ILE A 861 -19.95 -22.60 -22.91
CA ILE A 861 -20.06 -21.68 -21.76
C ILE A 861 -19.21 -22.17 -20.60
N GLU A 862 -19.31 -23.47 -20.28
CA GLU A 862 -18.58 -24.05 -19.16
C GLU A 862 -17.07 -23.97 -19.39
N LYS A 863 -16.57 -24.42 -20.55
CA LYS A 863 -15.15 -24.34 -20.89
C LYS A 863 -14.63 -22.89 -20.89
N PHE A 864 -15.39 -21.94 -21.43
CA PHE A 864 -15.00 -20.53 -21.45
C PHE A 864 -15.00 -19.91 -20.04
N ALA A 865 -15.99 -20.24 -19.20
CA ALA A 865 -16.05 -19.80 -17.81
C ALA A 865 -14.88 -20.40 -16.99
N THR A 866 -14.57 -21.68 -17.19
CA THR A 866 -13.43 -22.34 -16.53
C THR A 866 -12.11 -21.68 -16.93
N LEU A 867 -11.90 -21.38 -18.21
CA LEU A 867 -10.70 -20.66 -18.67
C LEU A 867 -10.62 -19.27 -18.04
N ALA A 868 -11.71 -18.50 -18.06
CA ALA A 868 -11.76 -17.16 -17.46
C ALA A 868 -11.43 -17.18 -15.95
N LEU A 869 -11.99 -18.14 -15.19
CA LEU A 869 -11.71 -18.30 -13.77
C LEU A 869 -10.28 -18.78 -13.49
N ARG A 870 -9.69 -19.60 -14.36
CA ARG A 870 -8.27 -20.01 -14.28
C ARG A 870 -7.33 -18.82 -14.50
N CYS A 871 -7.64 -17.95 -15.46
CA CYS A 871 -6.92 -16.68 -15.64
C CYS A 871 -7.01 -15.78 -14.40
N CYS A 872 -8.14 -15.79 -13.70
CA CYS A 872 -8.41 -14.97 -12.51
C CYS A 872 -8.01 -15.63 -11.16
N ARG A 873 -7.15 -16.65 -11.15
CA ARG A 873 -6.65 -17.26 -9.91
C ARG A 873 -5.83 -16.25 -9.10
N GLU A 874 -5.93 -16.31 -7.78
CA GLU A 874 -5.16 -15.41 -6.90
C GLU A 874 -3.66 -15.64 -7.04
N GLU A 875 -3.22 -16.91 -7.03
CA GLU A 875 -1.81 -17.31 -7.23
C GLU A 875 -1.38 -17.19 -8.70
N THR A 876 -0.26 -16.49 -8.95
CA THR A 876 0.32 -16.19 -10.26
C THR A 876 0.74 -17.45 -11.03
N ASP A 877 1.38 -18.40 -10.35
CA ASP A 877 1.87 -19.63 -10.97
C ASP A 877 0.75 -20.58 -11.38
N ALA A 878 -0.42 -20.48 -10.72
CA ALA A 878 -1.61 -21.26 -11.06
C ALA A 878 -2.35 -20.76 -12.31
N ARG A 879 -2.02 -19.55 -12.80
CA ARG A 879 -2.63 -18.97 -14.02
C ARG A 879 -1.99 -19.58 -15.27
N PRO A 880 -2.75 -19.81 -16.35
CA PRO A 880 -2.17 -20.27 -17.62
C PRO A 880 -1.23 -19.21 -18.23
N SER A 881 -0.30 -19.64 -19.07
CA SER A 881 0.42 -18.76 -19.99
C SER A 881 -0.49 -18.25 -21.11
N MET A 882 -0.15 -17.13 -21.74
CA MET A 882 -0.94 -16.62 -22.87
C MET A 882 -1.02 -17.60 -24.05
N ALA A 883 -0.01 -18.45 -24.26
CA ALA A 883 -0.03 -19.48 -25.28
C ALA A 883 -1.08 -20.57 -24.98
N GLU A 884 -1.19 -20.97 -23.71
CA GLU A 884 -2.24 -21.90 -23.26
C GLU A 884 -3.63 -21.27 -23.36
N VAL A 885 -3.77 -19.99 -23.02
CA VAL A 885 -5.04 -19.24 -23.16
C VAL A 885 -5.48 -19.23 -24.62
N VAL A 886 -4.60 -18.88 -25.57
CA VAL A 886 -4.93 -18.88 -27.00
C VAL A 886 -5.33 -20.27 -27.47
N ARG A 887 -4.56 -21.31 -27.09
CA ARG A 887 -4.86 -22.70 -27.45
C ARG A 887 -6.22 -23.16 -26.94
N GLU A 888 -6.57 -22.85 -25.68
CA GLU A 888 -7.87 -23.23 -25.13
C GLU A 888 -9.02 -22.46 -25.79
N LEU A 889 -8.83 -21.19 -26.15
CA LEU A 889 -9.83 -20.44 -26.92
C LEU A 889 -10.03 -21.01 -28.33
N GLU A 890 -8.98 -21.47 -29.00
CA GLU A 890 -9.07 -22.16 -30.29
C GLU A 890 -9.82 -23.49 -30.19
N ILE A 891 -9.58 -24.27 -29.13
CA ILE A 891 -10.34 -25.49 -28.86
C ILE A 891 -11.83 -25.19 -28.65
N ILE A 892 -12.15 -24.15 -27.86
CA ILE A 892 -13.55 -23.74 -27.63
C ILE A 892 -14.19 -23.25 -28.94
N TRP A 893 -13.41 -22.56 -29.78
CA TRP A 893 -13.86 -22.09 -31.10
C TRP A 893 -14.23 -23.25 -32.04
N GLU A 894 -13.42 -24.31 -32.06
CA GLU A 894 -13.66 -25.50 -32.90
C GLU A 894 -14.91 -26.30 -32.47
N LEU A 895 -15.34 -26.19 -31.21
CA LEU A 895 -16.55 -26.82 -30.70
C LEU A 895 -17.86 -26.10 -31.12
N MET A 896 -17.78 -24.96 -31.79
CA MET A 896 -18.96 -24.22 -32.23
C MET A 896 -19.63 -24.83 -33.47
N PRO A 897 -20.98 -24.91 -33.51
CA PRO A 897 -21.70 -25.44 -34.68
C PRO A 897 -21.46 -24.60 -35.95
N GLU A 898 -21.29 -25.27 -37.09
CA GLU A 898 -21.01 -24.66 -38.41
C GLU A 898 -22.06 -23.62 -38.88
N SER A 899 -23.27 -23.66 -38.34
CA SER A 899 -24.33 -22.69 -38.67
C SER A 899 -24.03 -21.25 -38.22
N HIS A 900 -23.07 -21.05 -37.31
CA HIS A 900 -22.66 -19.73 -36.80
C HIS A 900 -21.31 -19.25 -37.37
N THR A 901 -20.50 -20.13 -37.96
CA THR A 901 -19.24 -19.77 -38.65
C THR A 901 -19.47 -19.32 -40.10
N ALA A 902 -20.62 -19.65 -40.70
CA ALA A 902 -20.92 -19.39 -42.11
C ALA A 902 -21.27 -17.92 -42.47
N LYS A 903 -21.51 -17.02 -41.50
CA LYS A 903 -21.87 -15.62 -41.80
C LYS A 903 -20.71 -14.66 -42.03
N THR A 904 -19.46 -15.10 -41.91
CA THR A 904 -18.28 -14.22 -42.11
C THR A 904 -17.08 -14.95 -42.72
N ALA A 905 -17.30 -15.63 -43.85
CA ALA A 905 -16.19 -16.01 -44.73
C ALA A 905 -15.63 -14.75 -45.42
N TYR A 906 -14.32 -14.52 -45.30
CA TYR A 906 -13.58 -13.49 -46.03
C TYR A 906 -13.75 -13.69 -47.55
N PRO A 907 -13.92 -12.64 -48.37
CA PRO A 907 -13.68 -12.73 -49.80
C PRO A 907 -12.19 -12.96 -50.00
N SER A 908 -11.83 -14.08 -50.61
CA SER A 908 -10.47 -14.35 -51.05
C SER A 908 -10.02 -13.26 -52.01
N GLU A 909 -8.81 -12.73 -51.81
CA GLU A 909 -8.16 -11.82 -52.75
C GLU A 909 -8.07 -12.50 -54.13
N THR A 910 -8.86 -11.98 -55.08
CA THR A 910 -8.67 -12.23 -56.50
C THR A 910 -7.44 -11.45 -56.96
N THR A 911 -6.26 -12.07 -56.84
CA THR A 911 -5.13 -11.70 -57.69
C THR A 911 -5.32 -12.38 -59.04
N SER A 912 -5.55 -11.56 -60.06
CA SER A 912 -5.60 -11.97 -61.45
C SER A 912 -4.25 -12.49 -61.92
N GLN A 913 -4.20 -13.75 -62.37
CA GLN A 913 -3.24 -14.17 -63.39
C GLN A 913 -3.97 -14.86 -64.55
N PRO A 914 -3.50 -14.70 -65.79
CA PRO A 914 -4.24 -15.11 -66.97
C PRO A 914 -4.05 -16.60 -67.28
N SER A 915 -5.17 -17.23 -67.63
CA SER A 915 -5.37 -18.40 -68.50
C SER A 915 -4.22 -19.39 -68.72
N SER A 916 -4.42 -20.64 -68.31
CA SER A 916 -4.37 -21.80 -69.24
C SER A 916 -4.89 -23.10 -68.60
N SER A 917 -5.95 -23.62 -69.22
CA SER A 917 -6.29 -25.03 -69.53
C SER A 917 -6.01 -26.19 -68.54
N SER A 918 -7.11 -26.90 -68.22
CA SER A 918 -7.29 -28.38 -68.18
C SER A 918 -6.40 -29.22 -67.25
N SER A 919 -6.82 -30.25 -66.51
CA SER A 919 -8.00 -31.12 -66.56
C SER A 919 -7.92 -32.14 -65.40
N ILE A 920 -9.06 -32.43 -64.78
CA ILE A 920 -9.61 -33.78 -64.53
C ILE A 920 -8.84 -34.79 -63.64
N MET A 921 -9.56 -35.19 -62.56
CA MET A 921 -9.74 -36.53 -61.94
C MET A 921 -9.15 -36.87 -60.55
N LYS A 922 -10.11 -36.94 -59.59
CA LYS A 922 -10.48 -38.07 -58.69
C LYS A 922 -9.47 -38.55 -57.62
N ASN A 923 -9.83 -38.26 -56.35
CA ASN A 923 -10.24 -39.17 -55.25
C ASN A 923 -9.76 -40.64 -55.26
N PRO A 924 -9.79 -41.38 -54.11
CA PRO A 924 -9.81 -40.95 -52.68
C PRO A 924 -9.02 -41.89 -51.71
N ASN A 925 -8.68 -41.39 -50.50
CA ASN A 925 -8.68 -42.06 -49.16
C ASN A 925 -8.03 -43.47 -48.93
N PRO A 926 -7.92 -43.98 -47.67
CA PRO A 926 -7.59 -43.37 -46.37
C PRO A 926 -6.64 -44.31 -45.54
N TYR A 927 -6.60 -44.12 -44.20
CA TYR A 927 -6.23 -45.06 -43.11
C TYR A 927 -4.87 -44.89 -42.38
N THR A 928 -4.99 -44.53 -41.08
CA THR A 928 -4.34 -45.11 -39.85
C THR A 928 -2.83 -45.35 -39.85
N SER A 929 -2.04 -45.22 -38.77
CA SER A 929 -2.24 -45.17 -37.31
C SER A 929 -0.83 -45.18 -36.68
N MET A 930 -0.67 -44.48 -35.55
CA MET A 930 0.24 -44.74 -34.43
C MET A 930 1.77 -44.67 -34.58
N ASP A 931 2.33 -43.82 -33.72
CA ASP A 931 3.45 -44.04 -32.79
C ASP A 931 4.77 -44.64 -33.29
N VAL A 932 5.86 -43.91 -33.06
CA VAL A 932 6.78 -44.11 -31.92
C VAL A 932 8.06 -43.28 -32.17
N SER A 933 8.41 -42.49 -31.15
CA SER A 933 9.74 -42.22 -30.57
C SER A 933 11.00 -42.33 -31.44
N GLY A 934 11.85 -41.31 -31.33
CA GLY A 934 13.25 -41.38 -31.75
C GLY A 934 14.02 -40.14 -31.32
N SER A 935 14.71 -40.25 -30.20
CA SER A 935 15.70 -39.30 -29.69
C SER A 935 17.00 -39.31 -30.51
N ASP A 936 17.83 -38.30 -30.23
CA ASP A 936 19.30 -38.27 -30.36
C ASP A 936 19.90 -37.81 -31.72
N LEU A 937 20.33 -36.54 -31.78
CA LEU A 937 21.74 -36.13 -31.59
C LEU A 937 22.03 -34.70 -32.13
N VAL A 938 22.59 -33.88 -31.24
CA VAL A 938 23.79 -33.05 -31.43
C VAL A 938 23.71 -31.76 -32.27
N SER A 939 23.80 -30.66 -31.50
CA SER A 939 24.77 -29.56 -31.58
C SER A 939 25.05 -28.86 -32.91
N GLY A 940 24.78 -27.55 -32.87
CA GLY A 940 25.75 -26.56 -33.36
C GLY A 940 25.51 -26.09 -34.78
N VAL A 941 24.74 -25.00 -34.90
CA VAL A 941 25.02 -23.81 -35.71
C VAL A 941 23.88 -22.82 -35.45
N VAL A 942 24.20 -21.68 -34.85
CA VAL A 942 23.31 -20.52 -34.74
C VAL A 942 23.48 -19.69 -36.01
N PRO A 943 22.44 -19.49 -36.84
CA PRO A 943 22.49 -18.47 -37.87
C PRO A 943 22.29 -17.10 -37.19
N SER A 944 23.28 -16.23 -37.31
CA SER A 944 23.20 -14.83 -36.91
C SER A 944 22.17 -14.10 -37.78
N LEU A 945 21.00 -13.82 -37.22
CA LEU A 945 20.07 -12.83 -37.76
C LEU A 945 20.32 -11.51 -37.05
N ALA A 946 20.87 -10.55 -37.79
CA ALA A 946 20.98 -9.16 -37.37
C ALA A 946 19.57 -8.53 -37.33
N PRO A 947 19.14 -7.90 -36.23
CA PRO A 947 17.92 -7.12 -36.24
C PRO A 947 18.14 -5.79 -36.97
N ARG A 948 17.16 -5.42 -37.81
CA ARG A 948 16.98 -4.04 -38.28
C ARG A 948 16.31 -3.22 -37.20
#